data_AF-A0A6H5JKQ2-F1
#
_entry.id   AF-A0A6H5JKQ2-F1
#
_cell.length_a   1.000
_cell.length_b   1.000
_cell.length_c   1.000
_cell.angle_alpha   90.00
_cell.angle_beta   90.00
_cell.angle_gamma   90.00
#
_symmetry.space_group_name_H-M   'P 1'
#
loop_
_entity.id
_entity.type
_entity.pdbx_description
1 polymer ?
#
loop_
_entity_poly.entity_id
_entity_poly.type
_entity_poly.pdbx_seq_one_letter_code
_entity_poly.pdbx_strand_id
1 'polypeptide(L)'
;MGDAGGITRRAEAALLARISSEYSFPRVLNSATAGTPGAADAAADAASSAILPLLAEHLELDLAKKDPEAWKAVRAAFERAHPWAVRTECLLVEGCDDRITVPYEAGRVTNKYHCSPVPTPEVVSRSSCTSSSSSRRAFGSADDARHDLLLTWALKKGVGRDQTRDDSTHELYDDGGFTNRMSDVRRRLLDVLGMDRNTVESADGPAVTSIVVAAGEVGSGTAGAAGGQHFSKLTPRGTPGRPENHVEGMPAGDVVVVQIKTRSKSGAFLPCEDIVRSAVHKALSSCPTSVVVVHFVAGSKTGICSPSENVLAEMRQRYGEHLLVVVDACQLRLEDQNVRKYVSLGFLTLITGSKFYCGPPFCGAVLFPTEALAELQGGHEHLPAGFDDYFTRHEVDSRYSTLCSRLPSWENRGLFLRWASALTNMEAVKSIPKTRLNAFVSSVRRNPRPSTEPPPVPPWCLAPLPPSWVQEVRDNVQDKWPYLSLLPEQRTGEPSIAVGGVNTVVPIVVRVPRTSSEGPDGNPEVALGYEDLRLFHRLLSEDIGRYLPQDLAMGDRAAAHLRVLFGQPVKLGGASFGVIRIALGADMLMDAFCRGDPPLSEENVPAAGEGGGVARLLTQDRLAVDKCALMARHWHLLKEGATGVPASEPRPKNKLCLETLAMTVKDMSKEELRLLEGLVAARQRELLV
;
A
#
# COMPACT_ATOMS: atom_id res chain seq x y z
N MET A 1 46.82 -16.42 5.88
CA MET A 1 45.80 -15.90 4.95
C MET A 1 44.64 -15.41 5.79
N GLY A 2 44.73 -14.15 6.24
CA GLY A 2 43.79 -13.55 7.19
C GLY A 2 42.66 -12.83 6.50
N ASP A 3 41.45 -13.07 7.00
CA ASP A 3 40.19 -12.33 6.96
C ASP A 3 40.12 -10.96 6.24
N ALA A 4 40.44 -10.91 4.94
CA ALA A 4 40.24 -9.70 4.12
C ALA A 4 38.76 -9.35 3.93
N GLY A 5 37.84 -10.32 4.09
CA GLY A 5 36.39 -10.15 3.95
C GLY A 5 35.68 -9.61 5.20
N GLY A 6 36.20 -9.87 6.41
CA GLY A 6 35.66 -9.33 7.66
C GLY A 6 36.03 -7.87 7.92
N ILE A 7 37.21 -7.45 7.45
CA ILE A 7 37.70 -6.06 7.59
C ILE A 7 36.95 -5.10 6.65
N THR A 8 36.68 -5.52 5.41
CA THR A 8 35.91 -4.75 4.42
C THR A 8 34.47 -4.50 4.89
N ARG A 9 33.77 -5.52 5.38
CA ARG A 9 32.40 -5.36 5.91
C ARG A 9 32.31 -4.45 7.14
N ARG A 10 33.33 -4.43 8.01
CA ARG A 10 33.37 -3.51 9.17
C ARG A 10 33.60 -2.06 8.74
N ALA A 11 34.46 -1.83 7.76
CA ALA A 11 34.69 -0.50 7.19
C ALA A 11 33.45 0.03 6.45
N GLU A 12 32.76 -0.82 5.69
CA GLU A 12 31.48 -0.52 5.02
C GLU A 12 30.38 -0.17 6.03
N ALA A 13 30.22 -0.96 7.10
CA ALA A 13 29.25 -0.70 8.16
C ALA A 13 29.55 0.61 8.91
N ALA A 14 30.83 0.92 9.16
CA ALA A 14 31.24 2.18 9.80
C ALA A 14 30.98 3.40 8.89
N LEU A 15 31.21 3.27 7.58
CA LEU A 15 30.89 4.28 6.58
C LEU A 15 29.38 4.57 6.54
N LEU A 16 28.55 3.52 6.49
CA LEU A 16 27.08 3.64 6.51
C LEU A 16 26.56 4.30 7.79
N ALA A 17 27.11 3.92 8.94
CA ALA A 17 26.73 4.51 10.23
C ALA A 17 27.05 6.02 10.28
N ARG A 18 28.22 6.44 9.77
CA ARG A 18 28.65 7.84 9.73
C ARG A 18 27.83 8.67 8.73
N ILE A 19 27.56 8.14 7.54
CA ILE A 19 26.68 8.82 6.56
C ILE A 19 25.27 8.99 7.15
N SER A 20 24.73 7.96 7.79
CA SER A 20 23.38 8.00 8.37
C SER A 20 23.26 8.96 9.56
N SER A 21 24.32 9.14 10.36
CA SER A 21 24.32 10.09 11.50
C SER A 21 24.37 11.56 11.07
N GLU A 22 25.07 11.88 9.97
CA GLU A 22 25.18 13.27 9.48
C GLU A 22 23.87 13.77 8.85
N TYR A 23 23.03 12.87 8.34
CA TYR A 23 21.68 13.16 7.82
C TYR A 23 20.58 13.18 8.91
N SER A 24 20.94 13.46 10.16
CA SER A 24 20.00 13.49 11.28
C SER A 24 18.84 14.48 11.06
N PHE A 25 17.64 13.98 11.35
CA PHE A 25 16.29 14.50 11.07
C PHE A 25 16.01 16.02 11.27
N PRO A 26 16.66 16.79 12.17
CA PRO A 26 16.29 18.20 12.35
C PRO A 26 16.96 19.21 11.40
N ARG A 27 18.10 18.89 10.78
CA ARG A 27 18.91 19.91 10.08
C ARG A 27 18.53 20.16 8.62
N VAL A 28 18.02 19.15 7.92
CA VAL A 28 17.75 19.23 6.47
C VAL A 28 16.31 19.71 6.17
N LEU A 29 15.37 19.54 7.09
CA LEU A 29 13.95 19.88 6.86
C LEU A 29 13.49 21.19 7.52
N ASN A 30 14.28 21.78 8.43
CA ASN A 30 13.97 23.12 8.97
C ASN A 30 14.21 24.25 7.95
N SER A 31 14.83 23.99 6.80
CA SER A 31 14.67 24.83 5.61
C SER A 31 13.36 24.48 4.93
N ALA A 32 12.26 24.83 5.59
CA ALA A 32 10.91 24.81 5.04
C ALA A 32 10.78 25.91 3.97
N THR A 33 11.46 25.71 2.84
CA THR A 33 11.24 26.43 1.58
C THR A 33 11.54 25.49 0.41
N ALA A 34 10.83 24.36 0.33
CA ALA A 34 10.80 23.49 -0.86
C ALA A 34 10.16 24.16 -2.10
N GLY A 35 10.09 25.49 -2.13
CA GLY A 35 9.66 26.32 -3.26
C GLY A 35 10.62 27.47 -3.58
N THR A 36 11.77 27.61 -2.91
CA THR A 36 12.82 28.58 -3.30
C THR A 36 13.94 27.89 -4.07
N PRO A 37 14.32 28.39 -5.26
CA PRO A 37 15.55 27.96 -5.93
C PRO A 37 16.75 28.14 -4.98
N GLY A 38 17.57 27.11 -4.77
CA GLY A 38 18.81 27.16 -3.96
C GLY A 38 18.80 26.42 -2.61
N ALA A 39 17.65 25.97 -2.10
CA ALA A 39 17.61 25.21 -0.83
C ALA A 39 18.13 23.76 -0.97
N ALA A 40 17.90 23.14 -2.15
CA ALA A 40 18.47 21.84 -2.50
C ALA A 40 20.00 21.91 -2.65
N ASP A 41 20.52 23.02 -3.18
CA ASP A 41 21.96 23.23 -3.37
C ASP A 41 22.68 23.37 -2.02
N ALA A 42 22.10 24.09 -1.04
CA ALA A 42 22.67 24.20 0.30
C ALA A 42 22.68 22.88 1.09
N ALA A 43 21.65 22.04 0.93
CA ALA A 43 21.60 20.71 1.53
C ALA A 43 22.60 19.74 0.84
N ALA A 44 22.74 19.84 -0.48
CA ALA A 44 23.73 19.10 -1.25
C ALA A 44 25.17 19.53 -0.90
N ASP A 45 25.42 20.82 -0.66
CA ASP A 45 26.73 21.35 -0.22
C ASP A 45 27.11 20.85 1.18
N ALA A 46 26.16 20.85 2.13
CA ALA A 46 26.38 20.33 3.47
C ALA A 46 26.64 18.81 3.46
N ALA A 47 25.86 18.06 2.69
CA ALA A 47 26.04 16.63 2.46
C ALA A 47 27.40 16.30 1.80
N SER A 48 27.78 17.10 0.81
CA SER A 48 29.06 17.01 0.10
C SER A 48 30.24 17.19 1.05
N SER A 49 30.18 18.18 1.94
CA SER A 49 31.24 18.43 2.94
C SER A 49 31.45 17.27 3.94
N ALA A 50 30.40 16.49 4.23
CA ALA A 50 30.44 15.39 5.20
C ALA A 50 30.78 14.02 4.58
N ILE A 51 30.29 13.72 3.37
CA ILE A 51 30.47 12.41 2.71
C ILE A 51 31.80 12.35 1.94
N LEU A 52 32.23 13.45 1.30
CA LEU A 52 33.45 13.47 0.49
C LEU A 52 34.70 12.99 1.25
N PRO A 53 34.95 13.40 2.51
CA PRO A 53 36.10 12.91 3.27
C PRO A 53 36.02 11.40 3.55
N LEU A 54 34.81 10.87 3.81
CA LEU A 54 34.57 9.46 4.10
C LEU A 54 34.78 8.58 2.87
N LEU A 55 34.31 9.02 1.71
CA LEU A 55 34.54 8.33 0.44
C LEU A 55 36.02 8.37 0.04
N ALA A 56 36.71 9.49 0.26
CA ALA A 56 38.14 9.58 -0.02
C ALA A 56 38.99 8.69 0.89
N GLU A 57 38.67 8.63 2.19
CA GLU A 57 39.28 7.69 3.15
C GLU A 57 39.09 6.23 2.69
N HIS A 58 37.87 5.87 2.28
CA HIS A 58 37.55 4.52 1.82
C HIS A 58 38.22 4.14 0.49
N LEU A 59 38.36 5.11 -0.43
CA LEU A 59 39.05 4.91 -1.71
C LEU A 59 40.58 4.90 -1.58
N GLU A 60 41.11 4.93 -0.35
CA GLU A 60 42.55 5.03 -0.04
C GLU A 60 43.21 6.27 -0.70
N LEU A 61 42.44 7.35 -0.86
CA LEU A 61 42.89 8.57 -1.50
C LEU A 61 43.41 9.55 -0.44
N ASP A 62 44.67 9.96 -0.62
CA ASP A 62 45.30 10.98 0.20
C ASP A 62 44.73 12.36 -0.16
N LEU A 63 43.73 12.81 0.61
CA LEU A 63 43.09 14.11 0.50
C LEU A 63 44.11 15.28 0.52
N ALA A 64 45.28 15.09 1.14
CA ALA A 64 46.31 16.13 1.23
C ALA A 64 47.06 16.35 -0.08
N LYS A 65 47.08 15.36 -1.00
CA LYS A 65 47.85 15.44 -2.25
C LYS A 65 47.20 16.26 -3.35
N LYS A 66 45.94 16.71 -3.18
CA LYS A 66 45.18 17.51 -4.17
C LYS A 66 45.35 17.00 -5.62
N ASP A 67 45.47 15.69 -5.82
CA ASP A 67 45.58 15.10 -7.15
C ASP A 67 44.25 15.34 -7.90
N PRO A 68 44.24 16.11 -9.01
CA PRO A 68 43.02 16.46 -9.73
C PRO A 68 42.23 15.23 -10.24
N GLU A 69 42.93 14.17 -10.66
CA GLU A 69 42.30 12.95 -11.18
C GLU A 69 41.67 12.11 -10.08
N ALA A 70 42.36 11.97 -8.94
CA ALA A 70 41.80 11.36 -7.73
C ALA A 70 40.54 12.09 -7.26
N TRP A 71 40.55 13.43 -7.25
CA TRP A 71 39.39 14.24 -6.88
C TRP A 71 38.24 14.16 -7.89
N LYS A 72 38.54 13.97 -9.18
CA LYS A 72 37.51 13.70 -10.21
C LYS A 72 36.82 12.35 -9.95
N ALA A 73 37.59 11.31 -9.58
CA ALA A 73 37.04 10.01 -9.23
C ALA A 73 36.17 10.05 -7.95
N VAL A 74 36.61 10.77 -6.90
CA VAL A 74 35.83 10.97 -5.67
C VAL A 74 34.53 11.71 -5.94
N ARG A 75 34.57 12.81 -6.70
CA ARG A 75 33.36 13.56 -7.08
C ARG A 75 32.39 12.70 -7.86
N ALA A 76 32.87 11.96 -8.86
CA ALA A 76 32.02 11.05 -9.63
C ALA A 76 31.40 9.94 -8.76
N ALA A 77 32.13 9.42 -7.78
CA ALA A 77 31.59 8.44 -6.81
C ALA A 77 30.55 9.07 -5.89
N PHE A 78 30.81 10.28 -5.39
CA PHE A 78 29.87 11.04 -4.56
C PHE A 78 28.59 11.37 -5.34
N GLU A 79 28.67 11.89 -6.56
CA GLU A 79 27.50 12.23 -7.38
C GLU A 79 26.58 11.03 -7.64
N ARG A 80 27.15 9.82 -7.80
CA ARG A 80 26.39 8.58 -7.93
C ARG A 80 25.78 8.08 -6.62
N ALA A 81 26.51 8.19 -5.52
CA ALA A 81 26.13 7.63 -4.22
C ALA A 81 25.23 8.56 -3.40
N HIS A 82 25.43 9.87 -3.48
CA HIS A 82 24.71 10.92 -2.75
C HIS A 82 23.17 10.78 -2.83
N PRO A 83 22.57 10.59 -4.01
CA PRO A 83 21.20 10.09 -4.19
C PRO A 83 20.64 9.10 -3.16
N TRP A 84 21.44 8.13 -2.73
CA TRP A 84 21.06 7.01 -1.88
C TRP A 84 21.48 7.23 -0.41
N ALA A 85 22.19 8.33 -0.13
CA ALA A 85 22.55 8.76 1.22
C ALA A 85 21.36 9.38 1.98
N VAL A 86 20.33 9.83 1.25
CA VAL A 86 19.06 10.28 1.82
C VAL A 86 18.40 9.15 2.62
N ARG A 87 17.83 9.47 3.79
CA ARG A 87 17.20 8.47 4.67
C ARG A 87 16.02 7.76 3.99
N THR A 88 15.83 6.48 4.32
CA THR A 88 14.81 5.60 3.72
C THR A 88 13.41 6.19 3.78
N GLU A 89 12.97 6.72 4.92
CA GLU A 89 11.61 7.28 5.03
C GLU A 89 11.39 8.56 4.21
N CYS A 90 12.45 9.30 3.89
CA CYS A 90 12.39 10.43 2.96
C CYS A 90 12.26 9.93 1.51
N LEU A 91 13.10 8.98 1.11
CA LEU A 91 13.03 8.37 -0.22
C LEU A 91 11.68 7.67 -0.46
N LEU A 92 11.08 7.04 0.58
CA LEU A 92 9.76 6.40 0.48
C LEU A 92 8.63 7.36 0.12
N VAL A 93 8.80 8.67 0.35
CA VAL A 93 7.82 9.72 0.02
C VAL A 93 8.23 10.57 -1.20
N GLU A 94 9.24 10.14 -1.96
CA GLU A 94 9.64 10.73 -3.25
C GLU A 94 9.03 9.95 -4.44
N GLY A 95 9.08 10.55 -5.64
CA GLY A 95 8.67 9.87 -6.86
C GLY A 95 7.17 9.54 -6.90
N CYS A 96 6.34 10.43 -6.37
CA CYS A 96 4.92 10.26 -6.10
C CYS A 96 4.20 11.62 -6.12
N ASP A 97 2.87 11.62 -5.93
CA ASP A 97 2.13 12.87 -5.82
C ASP A 97 1.97 13.39 -4.37
N ASP A 98 1.31 14.54 -4.25
CA ASP A 98 1.11 15.30 -3.01
C ASP A 98 0.33 14.58 -1.90
N ARG A 99 -0.17 13.37 -2.15
CA ARG A 99 -0.94 12.59 -1.16
C ARG A 99 -0.07 11.93 -0.11
N ILE A 100 1.16 11.54 -0.44
CA ILE A 100 2.08 10.92 0.52
C ILE A 100 3.10 11.87 1.10
N THR A 101 3.14 13.11 0.63
CA THR A 101 3.89 14.18 1.29
C THR A 101 3.49 14.26 2.77
N VAL A 102 4.50 14.25 3.64
CA VAL A 102 4.33 14.35 5.08
C VAL A 102 4.62 15.78 5.49
N PRO A 103 3.63 16.55 5.98
CA PRO A 103 3.89 17.85 6.57
C PRO A 103 4.53 17.64 7.94
N TYR A 104 5.84 17.88 8.04
CA TYR A 104 6.59 17.74 9.29
C TYR A 104 6.32 18.88 10.29
N GLU A 105 5.55 19.88 9.89
CA GLU A 105 5.07 20.96 10.76
C GLU A 105 4.19 20.41 11.90
N ALA A 106 4.40 20.91 13.12
CA ALA A 106 3.64 20.55 14.33
C ALA A 106 3.74 19.08 14.80
N GLY A 107 4.83 18.36 14.49
CA GLY A 107 5.07 17.01 15.02
C GLY A 107 4.12 15.95 14.47
N ARG A 108 3.57 16.15 13.25
CA ARG A 108 2.80 15.15 12.52
C ARG A 108 3.74 14.39 11.57
N VAL A 109 3.80 13.06 11.71
CA VAL A 109 4.67 12.17 10.90
C VAL A 109 3.86 11.25 9.98
N THR A 110 2.67 11.71 9.58
CA THR A 110 1.71 10.94 8.77
C THR A 110 1.21 11.76 7.59
N ASN A 111 0.96 11.10 6.46
CA ASN A 111 0.46 11.72 5.25
C ASN A 111 -1.08 11.95 5.24
N LYS A 112 -1.68 12.31 4.10
CA LYS A 112 -3.13 12.52 3.94
C LYS A 112 -3.97 11.26 4.18
N TYR A 113 -3.33 10.09 4.12
CA TYR A 113 -3.95 8.80 4.45
C TYR A 113 -3.80 8.42 5.92
N HIS A 114 -3.16 9.25 6.73
CA HIS A 114 -2.74 8.93 8.10
C HIS A 114 -1.73 7.77 8.17
N CYS A 115 -1.10 7.42 7.05
CA CYS A 115 -0.01 6.45 7.02
C CYS A 115 1.31 7.14 7.36
N SER A 116 2.19 6.44 8.08
CA SER A 116 3.55 6.90 8.36
C SER A 116 4.55 6.21 7.44
N PRO A 117 5.58 6.92 6.93
CA PRO A 117 6.69 6.29 6.20
C PRO A 117 7.63 5.52 7.15
N VAL A 118 7.49 5.68 8.46
CA VAL A 118 8.23 4.97 9.52
C VAL A 118 7.30 4.00 10.25
N PRO A 119 7.76 2.82 10.69
CA PRO A 119 6.94 1.88 11.46
C PRO A 119 6.45 2.45 12.79
N THR A 120 5.17 2.23 13.12
CA THR A 120 4.52 2.66 14.40
C THR A 120 4.03 1.44 15.19
N PRO A 121 4.91 0.70 15.89
CA PRO A 121 4.56 -0.55 16.58
C PRO A 121 3.56 -0.40 17.73
N GLU A 122 3.37 0.81 18.25
CA GLU A 122 2.47 1.18 19.33
C GLU A 122 1.01 1.41 18.88
N VAL A 123 0.76 1.37 17.56
CA VAL A 123 -0.55 1.62 16.96
C VAL A 123 -1.12 0.30 16.42
N VAL A 124 -2.39 0.00 16.76
CA VAL A 124 -3.10 -1.14 16.17
C VAL A 124 -3.53 -0.74 14.76
N SER A 125 -2.75 -1.17 13.77
CA SER A 125 -3.02 -0.94 12.35
C SER A 125 -3.67 -2.16 11.71
N ARG A 126 -4.57 -1.91 10.76
CA ARG A 126 -5.15 -2.91 9.86
C ARG A 126 -4.89 -2.50 8.43
N SER A 127 -4.75 -3.50 7.56
CA SER A 127 -4.60 -3.23 6.13
C SER A 127 -5.75 -2.36 5.62
N SER A 128 -5.42 -1.53 4.64
CA SER A 128 -6.34 -0.56 4.09
C SER A 128 -6.68 -0.91 2.65
N CYS A 129 -7.89 -0.56 2.24
CA CYS A 129 -8.31 -0.61 0.84
C CYS A 129 -7.81 0.59 0.02
N THR A 130 -7.07 1.53 0.65
CA THR A 130 -6.53 2.74 0.06
C THR A 130 -5.00 2.77 0.12
N SER A 131 -4.42 2.59 1.31
CA SER A 131 -2.97 2.57 1.56
C SER A 131 -2.65 2.14 3.00
N SER A 132 -1.54 1.44 3.22
CA SER A 132 -1.12 0.96 4.55
C SER A 132 0.21 1.60 4.99
N SER A 133 0.45 1.69 6.30
CA SER A 133 1.76 2.08 6.84
C SER A 133 2.77 0.94 6.70
N SER A 134 4.06 1.27 6.57
CA SER A 134 5.12 0.27 6.46
C SER A 134 5.28 -0.53 7.74
N SER A 135 5.28 -1.86 7.66
CA SER A 135 5.66 -2.72 8.79
C SER A 135 7.16 -2.59 9.09
N ARG A 136 7.60 -2.96 10.31
CA ARG A 136 9.02 -2.92 10.66
C ARG A 136 9.88 -3.78 9.74
N ARG A 137 9.41 -4.97 9.38
CA ARG A 137 10.09 -5.88 8.44
C ARG A 137 10.18 -5.27 7.04
N ALA A 138 9.09 -4.73 6.55
CA ALA A 138 9.02 -4.15 5.20
C ALA A 138 9.85 -2.86 5.10
N PHE A 139 9.91 -2.06 6.17
CA PHE A 139 10.80 -0.89 6.25
C PHE A 139 12.27 -1.31 6.28
N GLY A 140 12.61 -2.33 7.08
CA GLY A 140 13.98 -2.87 7.12
C GLY A 140 14.47 -3.32 5.75
N SER A 141 13.64 -4.04 4.98
CA SER A 141 14.00 -4.42 3.61
C SER A 141 14.21 -3.23 2.67
N ALA A 142 13.45 -2.14 2.84
CA ALA A 142 13.68 -0.92 2.06
C ALA A 142 15.01 -0.26 2.45
N ASP A 143 15.33 -0.23 3.74
CA ASP A 143 16.59 0.32 4.24
C ASP A 143 17.79 -0.51 3.79
N ASP A 144 17.68 -1.83 3.82
CA ASP A 144 18.69 -2.76 3.30
C ASP A 144 18.91 -2.56 1.79
N ALA A 145 17.83 -2.44 1.01
CA ALA A 145 17.91 -2.19 -0.44
C ALA A 145 18.55 -0.82 -0.75
N ARG A 146 18.27 0.20 0.06
CA ARG A 146 18.92 1.51 -0.04
C ARG A 146 20.41 1.41 0.30
N HIS A 147 20.78 0.72 1.38
CA HIS A 147 22.16 0.52 1.78
C HIS A 147 22.97 -0.25 0.72
N ASP A 148 22.39 -1.31 0.15
CA ASP A 148 23.02 -2.08 -0.93
C ASP A 148 23.35 -1.21 -2.14
N LEU A 149 22.43 -0.33 -2.55
CA LEU A 149 22.67 0.60 -3.64
C LEU A 149 23.69 1.68 -3.28
N LEU A 150 23.58 2.27 -2.09
CA LEU A 150 24.55 3.25 -1.60
C LEU A 150 25.98 2.69 -1.62
N LEU A 151 26.17 1.46 -1.10
CA LEU A 151 27.46 0.78 -1.15
C LEU A 151 27.85 0.42 -2.59
N THR A 152 26.95 -0.14 -3.40
CA THR A 152 27.26 -0.49 -4.80
C THR A 152 27.79 0.71 -5.58
N TRP A 153 27.17 1.89 -5.41
CA TRP A 153 27.58 3.11 -6.09
C TRP A 153 28.83 3.77 -5.49
N ALA A 154 29.01 3.70 -4.16
CA ALA A 154 30.19 4.20 -3.46
C ALA A 154 31.44 3.34 -3.70
N LEU A 155 31.28 2.02 -3.84
CA LEU A 155 32.34 1.02 -3.87
C LEU A 155 32.71 0.52 -5.28
N LYS A 156 31.99 0.94 -6.33
CA LYS A 156 32.27 0.51 -7.71
C LYS A 156 33.69 0.94 -8.10
N LYS A 157 34.66 0.03 -7.96
CA LYS A 157 36.05 0.24 -8.40
C LYS A 157 36.08 0.29 -9.94
N GLY A 158 36.28 1.50 -10.48
CA GLY A 158 36.73 1.74 -11.85
C GLY A 158 35.78 1.33 -12.97
N VAL A 159 35.05 2.30 -13.53
CA VAL A 159 34.94 2.34 -14.99
C VAL A 159 36.37 2.57 -15.47
N GLY A 160 36.94 1.58 -16.14
CA GLY A 160 38.29 1.66 -16.68
C GLY A 160 38.46 2.89 -17.55
N ARG A 161 39.67 3.44 -17.51
CA ARG A 161 40.22 4.34 -18.53
C ARG A 161 39.82 3.85 -19.91
N ASP A 162 38.90 4.53 -20.57
CA ASP A 162 38.86 4.60 -22.02
C ASP A 162 38.49 6.03 -22.43
N GLN A 163 39.52 6.82 -22.72
CA GLN A 163 39.45 8.25 -23.04
C GLN A 163 39.03 8.50 -24.50
N THR A 164 38.13 7.70 -25.07
CA THR A 164 37.76 7.84 -26.49
C THR A 164 36.26 7.95 -26.76
N ARG A 165 35.43 8.27 -25.77
CA ARG A 165 34.04 8.66 -26.02
C ARG A 165 33.85 10.17 -25.82
N ASP A 166 33.55 10.78 -26.96
CA ASP A 166 33.25 12.19 -27.18
C ASP A 166 32.28 12.77 -26.14
N ASP A 167 32.64 13.94 -25.63
CA ASP A 167 32.13 14.58 -24.41
C ASP A 167 30.85 15.39 -24.68
N SER A 168 29.97 14.88 -25.56
CA SER A 168 28.81 15.63 -26.05
C SER A 168 27.51 14.84 -26.08
N THR A 169 27.19 14.06 -25.04
CA THR A 169 25.79 13.71 -24.70
C THR A 169 25.64 13.48 -23.19
N HIS A 170 24.53 13.97 -22.63
CA HIS A 170 24.10 13.83 -21.23
C HIS A 170 23.79 12.36 -20.79
N GLU A 171 24.45 11.34 -21.38
CA GLU A 171 24.14 9.90 -21.22
C GLU A 171 25.01 9.17 -20.17
N LEU A 172 25.74 9.87 -19.31
CA LEU A 172 26.75 9.29 -18.41
C LEU A 172 26.24 8.74 -17.05
N TYR A 173 24.93 8.54 -16.84
CA TYR A 173 24.40 8.27 -15.49
C TYR A 173 23.59 6.99 -15.22
N ASP A 174 23.30 6.11 -16.20
CA ASP A 174 22.77 4.77 -15.88
C ASP A 174 23.61 3.65 -16.50
N ASP A 175 24.63 3.26 -15.74
CA ASP A 175 25.54 2.13 -16.03
C ASP A 175 24.86 0.77 -15.72
N GLY A 176 23.53 0.72 -15.73
CA GLY A 176 22.67 -0.45 -15.54
C GLY A 176 22.34 -0.80 -14.08
N GLY A 177 22.89 -0.10 -13.09
CA GLY A 177 22.71 -0.44 -11.66
C GLY A 177 21.25 -0.37 -11.20
N PHE A 178 20.60 0.77 -11.44
CA PHE A 178 19.19 0.97 -11.08
C PHE A 178 18.26 0.14 -11.98
N THR A 179 18.51 0.12 -13.29
CA THR A 179 17.78 -0.71 -14.26
C THR A 179 17.81 -2.20 -13.89
N ASN A 180 18.95 -2.74 -13.45
CA ASN A 180 19.07 -4.13 -13.02
C ASN A 180 18.27 -4.41 -11.75
N ARG A 181 18.25 -3.48 -10.77
CA ARG A 181 17.44 -3.61 -9.55
C ARG A 181 15.95 -3.51 -9.83
N MET A 182 15.51 -2.64 -10.75
CA MET A 182 14.11 -2.62 -11.21
C MET A 182 13.74 -3.89 -11.99
N SER A 183 14.67 -4.43 -12.76
CA SER A 183 14.50 -5.74 -13.42
C SER A 183 14.35 -6.87 -12.39
N ASP A 184 15.11 -6.82 -11.30
CA ASP A 184 15.02 -7.74 -10.18
C ASP A 184 13.64 -7.69 -9.49
N VAL A 185 13.15 -6.49 -9.20
CA VAL A 185 11.79 -6.24 -8.68
C VAL A 185 10.75 -6.86 -9.60
N ARG A 186 10.81 -6.61 -10.91
CA ARG A 186 9.88 -7.18 -11.90
C ARG A 186 9.93 -8.71 -11.89
N ARG A 187 11.13 -9.29 -11.87
CA ARG A 187 11.33 -10.74 -11.86
C ARG A 187 10.75 -11.38 -10.59
N ARG A 188 11.03 -10.81 -9.41
CA ARG A 188 10.48 -11.28 -8.12
C ARG A 188 8.96 -11.16 -8.08
N LEU A 189 8.41 -10.06 -8.60
CA LEU A 189 6.97 -9.87 -8.73
C LEU A 189 6.33 -10.96 -9.62
N LEU A 190 6.91 -11.23 -10.80
CA LEU A 190 6.40 -12.26 -11.70
C LEU A 190 6.51 -13.67 -11.10
N ASP A 191 7.58 -13.98 -10.36
CA ASP A 191 7.71 -15.26 -9.64
C ASP A 191 6.63 -15.38 -8.55
N VAL A 192 6.43 -14.34 -7.74
CA VAL A 192 5.37 -14.34 -6.71
C VAL A 192 3.99 -14.57 -7.34
N LEU A 193 3.75 -14.00 -8.51
CA LEU A 193 2.50 -14.17 -9.28
C LEU A 193 2.47 -15.46 -10.12
N GLY A 194 3.56 -16.23 -10.14
CA GLY A 194 3.71 -17.47 -10.88
C GLY A 194 3.50 -17.29 -12.38
N MET A 195 4.19 -16.36 -13.06
CA MET A 195 4.02 -16.09 -14.50
C MET A 195 5.26 -16.48 -15.32
N ASP A 196 5.06 -17.12 -16.49
CA ASP A 196 6.10 -17.49 -17.47
C ASP A 196 6.14 -16.52 -18.68
N ARG A 197 7.29 -16.39 -19.34
CA ARG A 197 7.52 -15.46 -20.48
C ARG A 197 7.26 -16.17 -21.81
N ASN A 198 6.50 -15.55 -22.73
CA ASN A 198 6.43 -15.90 -24.17
C ASN A 198 6.18 -14.64 -25.03
N THR A 199 6.20 -14.74 -26.37
CA THR A 199 6.20 -13.61 -27.36
C THR A 199 5.39 -13.94 -28.62
N VAL A 200 4.46 -13.08 -29.10
CA VAL A 200 3.85 -13.08 -30.47
C VAL A 200 3.21 -11.70 -30.80
N GLU A 201 2.77 -11.49 -32.06
CA GLU A 201 2.59 -10.30 -32.92
C GLU A 201 1.23 -9.49 -32.87
N SER A 202 1.12 -8.42 -33.68
CA SER A 202 0.53 -7.06 -33.51
C SER A 202 -0.84 -6.69 -34.16
N ALA A 203 -1.39 -5.48 -33.89
CA ALA A 203 -2.04 -4.52 -34.84
C ALA A 203 -2.38 -3.12 -34.21
N ASP A 204 -2.70 -2.08 -35.02
CA ASP A 204 -2.87 -0.63 -34.67
C ASP A 204 -4.30 -0.16 -34.26
N GLY A 205 -4.40 1.01 -33.58
CA GLY A 205 -5.57 1.38 -32.77
C GLY A 205 -6.45 2.62 -33.15
N PRO A 206 -7.67 2.76 -32.56
CA PRO A 206 -8.73 3.72 -32.94
C PRO A 206 -9.32 4.56 -31.77
N ALA A 207 -10.48 5.21 -31.93
CA ALA A 207 -11.16 6.01 -30.88
C ALA A 207 -11.61 5.18 -29.66
N VAL A 208 -11.54 5.72 -28.43
CA VAL A 208 -11.66 4.94 -27.18
C VAL A 208 -12.86 5.35 -26.31
N THR A 209 -13.64 4.38 -25.83
CA THR A 209 -14.62 4.58 -24.74
C THR A 209 -14.22 3.78 -23.51
N SER A 210 -13.93 4.43 -22.38
CA SER A 210 -13.58 3.76 -21.12
C SER A 210 -14.78 3.69 -20.16
N ILE A 211 -15.19 2.47 -19.82
CA ILE A 211 -16.29 2.17 -18.90
C ILE A 211 -15.70 1.80 -17.53
N VAL A 212 -15.79 2.73 -16.59
CA VAL A 212 -15.32 2.56 -15.22
C VAL A 212 -16.47 2.09 -14.31
N VAL A 213 -16.39 0.82 -13.90
CA VAL A 213 -17.39 0.18 -13.02
C VAL A 213 -17.04 0.39 -11.55
N ALA A 214 -18.06 0.29 -10.68
CA ALA A 214 -17.97 0.52 -9.24
C ALA A 214 -17.47 1.93 -8.88
N ALA A 215 -17.89 2.92 -9.66
CA ALA A 215 -17.61 4.34 -9.38
C ALA A 215 -18.06 4.72 -7.97
N GLY A 216 -17.16 5.33 -7.19
CA GLY A 216 -17.33 5.63 -5.76
C GLY A 216 -16.77 4.55 -4.82
N GLU A 217 -16.54 3.33 -5.30
CA GLU A 217 -15.90 2.26 -4.54
C GLU A 217 -14.48 1.90 -5.01
N VAL A 218 -14.08 2.42 -6.17
CA VAL A 218 -12.68 2.46 -6.66
C VAL A 218 -11.99 3.75 -6.21
N GLY A 219 -10.74 3.99 -6.64
CA GLY A 219 -10.05 5.26 -6.38
C GLY A 219 -10.86 6.45 -6.89
N SER A 220 -10.91 7.56 -6.14
CA SER A 220 -11.66 8.76 -6.58
C SER A 220 -11.12 9.34 -7.90
N GLY A 221 -9.89 8.98 -8.26
CA GLY A 221 -9.20 9.39 -9.48
C GLY A 221 -9.36 8.48 -10.68
N THR A 222 -9.97 7.30 -10.50
CA THR A 222 -9.94 6.27 -11.54
C THR A 222 -10.59 6.76 -12.83
N ALA A 223 -11.71 7.48 -12.75
CA ALA A 223 -12.39 8.00 -13.92
C ALA A 223 -11.59 9.08 -14.66
N GLY A 224 -11.01 10.06 -13.95
CA GLY A 224 -10.18 11.09 -14.56
C GLY A 224 -8.92 10.50 -15.20
N ALA A 225 -8.23 9.59 -14.49
CA ALA A 225 -7.07 8.90 -15.02
C ALA A 225 -7.41 8.05 -16.26
N ALA A 226 -8.56 7.38 -16.28
CA ALA A 226 -9.04 6.63 -17.45
C ALA A 226 -9.37 7.55 -18.64
N GLY A 227 -9.65 8.83 -18.40
CA GLY A 227 -9.81 9.87 -19.41
C GLY A 227 -8.51 10.60 -19.78
N GLY A 228 -7.36 10.17 -19.25
CA GLY A 228 -6.08 10.84 -19.52
C GLY A 228 -5.87 12.15 -18.76
N GLN A 229 -6.54 12.34 -17.62
CA GLN A 229 -6.42 13.56 -16.81
C GLN A 229 -5.45 13.39 -15.65
N HIS A 230 -4.84 14.51 -15.22
CA HIS A 230 -4.05 14.54 -14.01
C HIS A 230 -4.92 14.24 -12.79
N PHE A 231 -4.38 13.43 -11.87
CA PHE A 231 -5.03 13.16 -10.60
C PHE A 231 -4.76 14.23 -9.53
N SER A 232 -3.52 14.71 -9.48
CA SER A 232 -3.00 15.57 -8.42
C SER A 232 -2.32 16.82 -8.99
N LYS A 233 -2.01 17.75 -8.09
CA LYS A 233 -1.22 18.96 -8.34
C LYS A 233 0.27 18.68 -8.54
N LEU A 234 0.74 17.49 -8.21
CA LEU A 234 2.13 17.09 -8.33
C LEU A 234 2.20 15.76 -9.09
N THR A 235 3.05 15.69 -10.10
CA THR A 235 3.34 14.44 -10.81
C THR A 235 4.43 13.65 -10.08
N PRO A 236 4.59 12.34 -10.36
CA PRO A 236 5.69 11.55 -9.81
C PRO A 236 7.08 12.15 -10.04
N ARG A 237 7.32 12.79 -11.19
CA ARG A 237 8.58 13.49 -11.50
C ARG A 237 8.77 14.78 -10.68
N GLY A 238 7.72 15.27 -10.03
CA GLY A 238 7.72 16.51 -9.26
C GLY A 238 7.29 17.75 -10.06
N THR A 239 6.79 17.58 -11.28
CA THR A 239 6.26 18.68 -12.08
C THR A 239 4.85 19.08 -11.59
N PRO A 240 4.45 20.35 -11.70
CA PRO A 240 3.10 20.77 -11.34
C PRO A 240 2.05 20.19 -12.30
N GLY A 241 1.16 19.36 -11.77
CA GLY A 241 -0.06 18.92 -12.44
C GLY A 241 -1.24 19.83 -12.09
N ARG A 242 -2.34 19.71 -12.84
CA ARG A 242 -3.62 20.33 -12.47
C ARG A 242 -4.73 19.28 -12.60
N PRO A 243 -5.37 18.85 -11.48
CA PRO A 243 -6.48 17.93 -11.54
C PRO A 243 -7.53 18.38 -12.57
N GLU A 244 -8.19 17.42 -13.23
CA GLU A 244 -9.17 17.63 -14.32
C GLU A 244 -8.57 18.10 -15.65
N ASN A 245 -7.35 18.65 -15.68
CA ASN A 245 -6.67 18.91 -16.96
C ASN A 245 -6.16 17.58 -17.56
N HIS A 246 -6.22 17.48 -18.89
CA HIS A 246 -5.62 16.37 -19.61
C HIS A 246 -4.09 16.45 -19.53
N VAL A 247 -3.46 15.28 -19.43
CA VAL A 247 -2.02 15.12 -19.59
C VAL A 247 -1.63 15.61 -20.98
N GLU A 248 -0.53 16.35 -21.06
CA GLU A 248 -0.09 16.94 -22.33
C GLU A 248 0.09 15.90 -23.43
N GLY A 249 -0.39 16.21 -24.63
CA GLY A 249 -0.34 15.28 -25.78
C GLY A 249 -1.38 14.17 -25.73
N MET A 250 -2.21 14.07 -24.68
CA MET A 250 -3.39 13.22 -24.72
C MET A 250 -4.41 13.82 -25.69
N PRO A 251 -4.98 13.02 -26.60
CA PRO A 251 -5.99 13.51 -27.53
C PRO A 251 -7.27 13.89 -26.76
N ALA A 252 -7.41 15.20 -26.48
CA ALA A 252 -8.56 15.75 -25.79
C ALA A 252 -9.81 15.62 -26.69
N GLY A 253 -10.68 14.66 -26.39
CA GLY A 253 -11.91 14.37 -27.15
C GLY A 253 -12.04 12.93 -27.64
N ASP A 254 -10.95 12.15 -27.65
CA ASP A 254 -10.93 10.79 -28.19
C ASP A 254 -11.20 9.70 -27.14
N VAL A 255 -11.24 10.07 -25.86
CA VAL A 255 -11.55 9.16 -24.75
C VAL A 255 -12.84 9.58 -24.05
N VAL A 256 -13.90 8.80 -24.26
CA VAL A 256 -15.18 8.99 -23.56
C VAL A 256 -15.19 8.13 -22.29
N VAL A 257 -15.29 8.76 -21.11
CA VAL A 257 -15.37 8.04 -19.84
C VAL A 257 -16.83 7.88 -19.38
N VAL A 258 -17.28 6.64 -19.24
CA VAL A 258 -18.60 6.28 -18.70
C VAL A 258 -18.42 5.69 -17.31
N GLN A 259 -18.99 6.35 -16.29
CA GLN A 259 -18.93 5.87 -14.91
C GLN A 259 -20.22 5.13 -14.53
N ILE A 260 -20.08 3.87 -14.11
CA ILE A 260 -21.19 3.04 -13.65
C ILE A 260 -21.07 2.79 -12.15
N LYS A 261 -22.11 3.18 -11.41
CA LYS A 261 -22.20 2.98 -9.96
C LYS A 261 -22.79 1.59 -9.67
N THR A 262 -22.23 0.91 -8.68
CA THR A 262 -22.71 -0.40 -8.17
C THR A 262 -23.47 -0.27 -6.87
N ARG A 263 -23.85 0.95 -6.49
CA ARG A 263 -24.56 1.27 -5.25
C ARG A 263 -25.70 2.23 -5.53
N SER A 264 -26.84 1.99 -4.89
CA SER A 264 -27.99 2.89 -4.90
C SER A 264 -27.72 4.14 -4.05
N LYS A 265 -28.69 5.07 -4.04
CA LYS A 265 -28.65 6.20 -3.10
C LYS A 265 -28.78 5.77 -1.63
N SER A 266 -29.31 4.58 -1.33
CA SER A 266 -29.36 4.05 0.03
C SER A 266 -28.09 3.27 0.42
N GLY A 267 -27.14 3.11 -0.51
CA GLY A 267 -25.96 2.28 -0.29
C GLY A 267 -26.20 0.77 -0.50
N ALA A 268 -27.39 0.36 -0.98
CA ALA A 268 -27.64 -1.03 -1.39
C ALA A 268 -26.86 -1.37 -2.66
N PHE A 269 -26.45 -2.64 -2.81
CA PHE A 269 -25.77 -3.09 -4.03
C PHE A 269 -26.70 -3.03 -5.24
N LEU A 270 -26.18 -2.59 -6.39
CA LEU A 270 -26.87 -2.59 -7.67
C LEU A 270 -26.05 -3.41 -8.68
N PRO A 271 -26.58 -4.56 -9.15
CA PRO A 271 -26.04 -5.24 -10.31
C PRO A 271 -25.96 -4.29 -11.50
N CYS A 272 -24.89 -4.37 -12.29
CA CYS A 272 -24.62 -3.43 -13.37
C CYS A 272 -24.37 -4.10 -14.72
N GLU A 273 -24.57 -5.41 -14.80
CA GLU A 273 -24.35 -6.23 -15.99
C GLU A 273 -25.09 -5.70 -17.21
N ASP A 274 -26.39 -5.42 -17.09
CA ASP A 274 -27.21 -4.91 -18.18
C ASP A 274 -26.77 -3.51 -18.63
N ILE A 275 -26.37 -2.67 -17.66
CA ILE A 275 -25.87 -1.31 -17.93
C ILE A 275 -24.54 -1.38 -18.67
N VAL A 276 -23.63 -2.27 -18.26
CA VAL A 276 -22.35 -2.50 -18.93
C VAL A 276 -22.58 -3.02 -20.34
N ARG A 277 -23.43 -4.04 -20.54
CA ARG A 277 -23.75 -4.55 -21.89
C ARG A 277 -24.31 -3.45 -22.79
N SER A 278 -25.26 -2.66 -22.28
CA SER A 278 -25.85 -1.56 -23.03
C SER A 278 -24.83 -0.48 -23.39
N ALA A 279 -23.91 -0.13 -22.46
CA ALA A 279 -22.88 0.87 -22.69
C ALA A 279 -21.86 0.41 -23.73
N VAL A 280 -21.38 -0.84 -23.63
CA VAL A 280 -20.47 -1.46 -24.62
C VAL A 280 -21.14 -1.50 -25.99
N HIS A 281 -22.36 -2.02 -26.07
CA HIS A 281 -23.08 -2.11 -27.34
C HIS A 281 -23.29 -0.73 -27.97
N LYS A 282 -23.73 0.25 -27.18
CA LYS A 282 -23.93 1.63 -27.67
C LYS A 282 -22.65 2.23 -28.22
N ALA A 283 -21.52 2.08 -27.53
CA ALA A 283 -20.24 2.63 -27.96
C ALA A 283 -19.79 2.01 -29.30
N LEU A 284 -19.77 0.67 -29.38
CA LEU A 284 -19.32 -0.05 -30.57
C LEU A 284 -20.27 0.08 -31.77
N SER A 285 -21.58 0.23 -31.52
CA SER A 285 -22.55 0.48 -32.61
C SER A 285 -22.52 1.92 -33.12
N SER A 286 -21.98 2.87 -32.36
CA SER A 286 -21.89 4.27 -32.80
C SER A 286 -20.68 4.53 -33.70
N CYS A 287 -19.62 3.73 -33.58
CA CYS A 287 -18.42 3.85 -34.40
C CYS A 287 -17.76 2.47 -34.58
N PRO A 288 -17.77 1.88 -35.80
CA PRO A 288 -17.21 0.55 -36.06
C PRO A 288 -15.72 0.42 -35.75
N THR A 289 -14.97 1.51 -35.83
CA THR A 289 -13.55 1.50 -35.47
C THR A 289 -13.34 1.65 -33.97
N SER A 290 -14.33 2.07 -33.17
CA SER A 290 -14.09 2.32 -31.75
C SER A 290 -13.61 1.09 -30.97
N VAL A 291 -12.79 1.34 -29.96
CA VAL A 291 -12.38 0.37 -28.93
C VAL A 291 -13.05 0.77 -27.62
N VAL A 292 -13.61 -0.20 -26.93
CA VAL A 292 -14.19 -0.03 -25.60
C VAL A 292 -13.28 -0.67 -24.57
N VAL A 293 -12.90 0.09 -23.55
CA VAL A 293 -12.17 -0.41 -22.38
C VAL A 293 -13.17 -0.63 -21.26
N VAL A 294 -13.35 -1.86 -20.79
CA VAL A 294 -14.21 -2.17 -19.63
C VAL A 294 -13.33 -2.48 -18.43
N HIS A 295 -13.55 -1.74 -17.34
CA HIS A 295 -12.88 -2.01 -16.07
C HIS A 295 -13.63 -3.11 -15.29
N PHE A 296 -12.94 -4.22 -15.02
CA PHE A 296 -13.37 -5.24 -14.09
C PHE A 296 -12.74 -5.01 -12.72
N VAL A 297 -13.55 -4.74 -11.70
CA VAL A 297 -13.08 -4.51 -10.34
C VAL A 297 -13.06 -5.84 -9.60
N ALA A 298 -11.88 -6.42 -9.40
CA ALA A 298 -11.65 -7.66 -8.66
C ALA A 298 -11.50 -7.37 -7.15
N GLY A 299 -12.59 -6.87 -6.56
CA GLY A 299 -12.67 -6.46 -5.16
C GLY A 299 -12.59 -4.95 -4.99
N SER A 300 -13.72 -4.32 -4.69
CA SER A 300 -13.83 -2.89 -4.38
C SER A 300 -13.32 -2.57 -2.96
N LYS A 301 -13.39 -1.30 -2.54
CA LYS A 301 -13.13 -0.93 -1.13
C LYS A 301 -14.12 -1.55 -0.13
N THR A 302 -15.23 -2.13 -0.58
CA THR A 302 -16.13 -2.94 0.25
C THR A 302 -16.08 -4.44 -0.11
N GLY A 303 -15.24 -4.84 -1.08
CA GLY A 303 -15.07 -6.22 -1.54
C GLY A 303 -16.05 -6.66 -2.63
N ILE A 304 -16.75 -5.72 -3.28
CA ILE A 304 -17.59 -6.03 -4.45
C ILE A 304 -16.72 -6.44 -5.63
N CYS A 305 -17.08 -7.53 -6.30
CA CYS A 305 -16.56 -7.86 -7.63
C CYS A 305 -17.58 -7.48 -8.70
N SER A 306 -17.19 -6.65 -9.67
CA SER A 306 -18.11 -6.17 -10.70
C SER A 306 -17.39 -5.66 -11.97
N PRO A 307 -17.94 -5.87 -13.17
CA PRO A 307 -19.08 -6.74 -13.47
C PRO A 307 -18.71 -8.22 -13.24
N SER A 308 -19.65 -9.14 -13.43
CA SER A 308 -19.35 -10.58 -13.34
C SER A 308 -18.38 -11.06 -14.43
N GLU A 309 -17.54 -12.06 -14.11
CA GLU A 309 -16.63 -12.69 -15.09
C GLU A 309 -17.37 -13.24 -16.31
N ASN A 310 -18.58 -13.80 -16.11
CA ASN A 310 -19.41 -14.33 -17.19
C ASN A 310 -19.78 -13.25 -18.22
N VAL A 311 -20.11 -12.04 -17.76
CA VAL A 311 -20.44 -10.93 -18.67
C VAL A 311 -19.20 -10.47 -19.44
N LEU A 312 -18.02 -10.47 -18.82
CA LEU A 312 -16.77 -10.15 -19.52
C LEU A 312 -16.46 -11.20 -20.60
N ALA A 313 -16.61 -12.48 -20.27
CA ALA A 313 -16.39 -13.58 -21.21
C ALA A 313 -17.38 -13.51 -22.39
N GLU A 314 -18.67 -13.30 -22.11
CA GLU A 314 -19.73 -13.11 -23.11
C GLU A 314 -19.39 -11.95 -24.06
N MET A 315 -19.04 -10.77 -23.52
CA MET A 315 -18.75 -9.59 -24.33
C MET A 315 -17.43 -9.73 -25.11
N ARG A 316 -16.40 -10.35 -24.54
CA ARG A 316 -15.13 -10.61 -25.27
C ARG A 316 -15.36 -11.58 -26.42
N GLN A 317 -16.16 -12.63 -26.22
CA GLN A 317 -16.53 -13.54 -27.30
C GLN A 317 -17.30 -12.82 -28.42
N ARG A 318 -18.13 -11.83 -28.08
CA ARG A 318 -18.94 -11.10 -29.04
C ARG A 318 -18.20 -10.02 -29.82
N TYR A 319 -17.29 -9.28 -29.16
CA TYR A 319 -16.68 -8.07 -29.72
C TYR A 319 -15.18 -8.19 -30.02
N GLY A 320 -14.52 -9.27 -29.58
CA GLY A 320 -13.12 -9.55 -29.88
C GLY A 320 -12.19 -8.40 -29.47
N GLU A 321 -11.33 -7.97 -30.40
CA GLU A 321 -10.31 -6.93 -30.20
C GLU A 321 -10.88 -5.52 -29.99
N HIS A 322 -12.14 -5.28 -30.36
CA HIS A 322 -12.79 -3.98 -30.09
C HIS A 322 -13.18 -3.80 -28.61
N LEU A 323 -13.02 -4.83 -27.78
CA LEU A 323 -13.28 -4.76 -26.35
C LEU A 323 -12.02 -5.13 -25.57
N LEU A 324 -11.39 -4.16 -24.93
CA LEU A 324 -10.31 -4.36 -23.99
C LEU A 324 -10.86 -4.47 -22.57
N VAL A 325 -10.32 -5.41 -21.78
CA VAL A 325 -10.67 -5.56 -20.38
C VAL A 325 -9.47 -5.15 -19.53
N VAL A 326 -9.71 -4.21 -18.61
CA VAL A 326 -8.75 -3.79 -17.58
C VAL A 326 -9.22 -4.32 -16.24
N VAL A 327 -8.50 -5.27 -15.66
CA VAL A 327 -8.76 -5.80 -14.33
C VAL A 327 -8.14 -4.88 -13.29
N ASP A 328 -8.96 -4.19 -12.50
CA ASP A 328 -8.54 -3.57 -11.24
C ASP A 328 -8.44 -4.66 -10.16
N ALA A 329 -7.27 -5.31 -10.10
CA ALA A 329 -6.89 -6.26 -9.06
C ALA A 329 -6.07 -5.58 -7.96
N CYS A 330 -6.17 -4.25 -7.80
CA CYS A 330 -5.31 -3.52 -6.89
C CYS A 330 -5.53 -3.88 -5.41
N GLN A 331 -6.66 -4.49 -5.03
CA GLN A 331 -6.79 -5.01 -3.66
C GLN A 331 -5.84 -6.19 -3.40
N LEU A 332 -5.54 -7.00 -4.43
CA LEU A 332 -4.77 -8.25 -4.34
C LEU A 332 -5.27 -9.21 -3.25
N ARG A 333 -6.57 -9.16 -2.93
CA ARG A 333 -7.27 -10.07 -2.01
C ARG A 333 -7.88 -11.24 -2.76
N LEU A 334 -7.15 -11.75 -3.75
CA LEU A 334 -7.59 -12.82 -4.64
C LEU A 334 -6.67 -14.04 -4.58
N GLU A 335 -7.20 -15.22 -4.92
CA GLU A 335 -6.41 -16.44 -5.06
C GLU A 335 -5.30 -16.24 -6.10
N ASP A 336 -4.09 -16.74 -5.81
CA ASP A 336 -2.86 -16.50 -6.59
C ASP A 336 -3.04 -16.74 -8.09
N GLN A 337 -3.75 -17.80 -8.44
CA GLN A 337 -4.02 -18.20 -9.82
C GLN A 337 -4.80 -17.17 -10.64
N ASN A 338 -5.56 -16.27 -10.00
CA ASN A 338 -6.46 -15.37 -10.72
C ASN A 338 -5.73 -14.23 -11.43
N VAL A 339 -4.62 -13.71 -10.88
CA VAL A 339 -3.82 -12.71 -11.61
C VAL A 339 -3.29 -13.34 -12.90
N ARG A 340 -2.73 -14.56 -12.81
CA ARG A 340 -2.27 -15.32 -13.98
C ARG A 340 -3.41 -15.62 -14.95
N LYS A 341 -4.57 -16.06 -14.44
CA LYS A 341 -5.79 -16.30 -15.23
C LYS A 341 -6.16 -15.06 -16.05
N TYR A 342 -6.27 -13.89 -15.43
CA TYR A 342 -6.69 -12.66 -16.12
C TYR A 342 -5.71 -12.24 -17.20
N VAL A 343 -4.41 -12.26 -16.91
CA VAL A 343 -3.38 -11.96 -17.92
C VAL A 343 -3.43 -12.97 -19.07
N SER A 344 -3.63 -14.27 -18.79
CA SER A 344 -3.77 -15.31 -19.82
C SER A 344 -5.05 -15.23 -20.66
N LEU A 345 -6.07 -14.52 -20.18
CA LEU A 345 -7.28 -14.23 -20.95
C LEU A 345 -7.13 -12.99 -21.84
N GLY A 346 -5.91 -12.44 -21.94
CA GLY A 346 -5.64 -11.23 -22.71
C GLY A 346 -6.15 -9.96 -22.02
N PHE A 347 -6.27 -9.94 -20.69
CA PHE A 347 -6.73 -8.76 -19.95
C PHE A 347 -5.55 -8.00 -19.35
N LEU A 348 -5.54 -6.67 -19.48
CA LEU A 348 -4.59 -5.83 -18.74
C LEU A 348 -4.94 -5.88 -17.26
N THR A 349 -3.95 -6.10 -16.39
CA THR A 349 -4.22 -6.29 -14.95
C THR A 349 -3.46 -5.29 -14.10
N LEU A 350 -4.18 -4.43 -13.38
CA LEU A 350 -3.65 -3.43 -12.45
C LEU A 350 -3.47 -4.06 -11.06
N ILE A 351 -2.30 -3.88 -10.48
CA ILE A 351 -1.96 -4.41 -9.15
C ILE A 351 -1.26 -3.36 -8.28
N THR A 352 -1.24 -3.56 -6.95
CA THR A 352 -0.41 -2.77 -6.05
C THR A 352 0.03 -3.54 -4.81
N GLY A 353 1.25 -3.27 -4.35
CA GLY A 353 1.77 -3.79 -3.08
C GLY A 353 1.20 -3.11 -1.83
N SER A 354 0.49 -1.98 -1.96
CA SER A 354 0.22 -1.07 -0.85
C SER A 354 -1.08 -1.28 -0.06
N LYS A 355 -1.87 -2.29 -0.45
CA LYS A 355 -3.15 -2.64 0.19
C LYS A 355 -3.02 -3.89 1.02
N PHE A 356 -3.47 -5.05 0.51
CA PHE A 356 -3.38 -6.34 1.22
C PHE A 356 -1.96 -6.65 1.69
N TYR A 357 -0.96 -6.41 0.84
CA TYR A 357 0.44 -6.70 1.15
C TYR A 357 1.15 -5.66 2.03
N CYS A 358 0.45 -4.62 2.46
CA CYS A 358 0.95 -3.64 3.43
C CYS A 358 2.32 -3.02 3.08
N GLY A 359 2.62 -2.89 1.78
CA GLY A 359 3.71 -2.05 1.30
C GLY A 359 3.37 -0.56 1.42
N PRO A 360 4.36 0.34 1.30
CA PRO A 360 4.10 1.76 1.32
C PRO A 360 3.26 2.21 0.10
N PRO A 361 2.42 3.25 0.24
CA PRO A 361 1.54 3.74 -0.83
C PRO A 361 2.32 4.20 -2.08
N PHE A 362 1.69 4.16 -3.26
CA PHE A 362 2.34 4.43 -4.57
C PHE A 362 3.29 3.31 -5.02
N CYS A 363 2.89 2.07 -4.76
CA CYS A 363 3.55 0.85 -5.20
C CYS A 363 2.68 0.13 -6.24
N GLY A 364 2.42 0.76 -7.39
CA GLY A 364 1.53 0.22 -8.44
C GLY A 364 2.29 -0.44 -9.59
N ALA A 365 1.67 -1.40 -10.27
CA ALA A 365 2.16 -1.97 -11.52
C ALA A 365 0.99 -2.35 -12.45
N VAL A 366 1.28 -2.40 -13.75
CA VAL A 366 0.38 -2.90 -14.79
C VAL A 366 1.01 -4.14 -15.41
N LEU A 367 0.25 -5.22 -15.43
CA LEU A 367 0.62 -6.45 -16.12
C LEU A 367 -0.05 -6.44 -17.49
N PHE A 368 0.78 -6.47 -18.53
CA PHE A 368 0.32 -6.55 -19.90
C PHE A 368 0.21 -8.02 -20.31
N PRO A 369 -0.86 -8.38 -21.04
CA PRO A 369 -0.91 -9.68 -21.71
C PRO A 369 0.20 -9.74 -22.76
N THR A 370 0.63 -10.96 -23.10
CA THR A 370 1.78 -11.15 -24.00
C THR A 370 1.54 -10.53 -25.38
N GLU A 371 0.28 -10.60 -25.82
CA GLU A 371 -0.25 -10.09 -27.07
C GLU A 371 -0.08 -8.57 -27.19
N ALA A 372 -0.12 -7.83 -26.07
CA ALA A 372 0.05 -6.37 -26.08
C ALA A 372 1.50 -5.93 -26.35
N LEU A 373 2.48 -6.82 -26.24
CA LEU A 373 3.89 -6.48 -26.50
C LEU A 373 4.10 -6.04 -27.94
N ALA A 374 3.52 -6.76 -28.90
CA ALA A 374 3.72 -6.46 -30.31
C ALA A 374 3.02 -5.17 -30.75
N GLU A 375 1.81 -4.91 -30.25
CA GLU A 375 1.13 -3.62 -30.44
C GLU A 375 1.97 -2.46 -29.89
N LEU A 376 2.50 -2.59 -28.67
CA LEU A 376 3.34 -1.55 -28.06
C LEU A 376 4.72 -1.41 -28.72
N GLN A 377 5.22 -2.44 -29.40
CA GLN A 377 6.46 -2.38 -30.18
C GLN A 377 6.23 -1.80 -31.58
N GLY A 378 5.07 -2.07 -32.19
CA GLY A 378 4.70 -1.63 -33.55
C GLY A 378 4.05 -0.25 -33.61
N GLY A 379 3.42 0.22 -32.52
CA GLY A 379 2.51 1.37 -32.53
C GLY A 379 3.11 2.76 -32.27
N HIS A 380 2.62 3.72 -33.07
CA HIS A 380 2.68 5.20 -33.03
C HIS A 380 4.05 5.89 -32.95
N GLU A 381 4.29 6.92 -33.79
CA GLU A 381 5.56 7.69 -33.81
C GLU A 381 5.87 8.42 -32.48
N HIS A 382 4.84 8.81 -31.70
CA HIS A 382 5.00 9.61 -30.49
C HIS A 382 4.04 9.19 -29.37
N LEU A 383 4.56 9.13 -28.13
CA LEU A 383 3.74 9.06 -26.91
C LEU A 383 3.26 10.47 -26.54
N PRO A 384 2.16 10.61 -25.79
CA PRO A 384 1.77 11.88 -25.19
C PRO A 384 2.95 12.49 -24.40
N ALA A 385 3.34 13.73 -24.72
CA ALA A 385 4.53 14.36 -24.14
C ALA A 385 4.48 14.41 -22.60
N GLY A 386 3.28 14.55 -22.01
CA GLY A 386 3.11 14.58 -20.56
C GLY A 386 3.37 13.23 -19.87
N PHE A 387 3.57 12.13 -20.60
CA PHE A 387 3.92 10.83 -20.01
C PHE A 387 5.31 10.85 -19.37
N ASP A 388 6.21 11.74 -19.81
CA ASP A 388 7.54 11.92 -19.25
C ASP A 388 7.52 12.28 -17.76
N ASP A 389 6.41 12.86 -17.29
CA ASP A 389 6.21 13.26 -15.90
C ASP A 389 5.71 12.13 -15.00
N TYR A 390 5.26 11.03 -15.61
CA TYR A 390 4.64 9.89 -14.93
C TYR A 390 5.48 8.63 -15.02
N PHE A 391 6.20 8.43 -16.12
CA PHE A 391 6.89 7.19 -16.41
C PHE A 391 8.36 7.43 -16.77
N THR A 392 9.19 6.44 -16.48
CA THR A 392 10.60 6.41 -16.85
C THR A 392 10.94 5.07 -17.48
N ARG A 393 11.95 5.04 -18.36
CA ARG A 393 12.39 3.82 -19.05
C ARG A 393 12.77 2.69 -18.09
N HIS A 394 13.20 3.02 -16.87
CA HIS A 394 13.61 2.06 -15.84
C HIS A 394 12.42 1.29 -15.22
N GLU A 395 11.21 1.83 -15.33
CA GLU A 395 9.98 1.20 -14.81
C GLU A 395 9.37 0.20 -15.81
N VAL A 396 9.80 0.25 -17.07
CA VAL A 396 9.29 -0.58 -18.16
C VAL A 396 10.17 -1.82 -18.33
N ASP A 397 9.54 -2.95 -18.69
CA ASP A 397 10.28 -4.16 -19.01
C ASP A 397 11.09 -3.98 -20.30
N SER A 398 12.37 -4.37 -20.28
CA SER A 398 13.30 -4.18 -21.41
C SER A 398 12.86 -4.84 -22.72
N ARG A 399 11.89 -5.77 -22.66
CA ARG A 399 11.24 -6.33 -23.87
C ARG A 399 10.48 -5.26 -24.65
N TYR A 400 9.92 -4.24 -24.00
CA TYR A 400 9.26 -3.11 -24.66
C TYR A 400 10.31 -2.07 -25.08
N SER A 401 11.30 -2.48 -25.88
CA SER A 401 12.45 -1.64 -26.26
C SER A 401 12.04 -0.31 -26.88
N THR A 402 11.02 -0.32 -27.75
CA THR A 402 10.45 0.88 -28.37
C THR A 402 9.91 1.85 -27.30
N LEU A 403 9.12 1.35 -26.34
CA LEU A 403 8.59 2.15 -25.24
C LEU A 403 9.72 2.68 -24.34
N CYS A 404 10.71 1.85 -23.98
CA CYS A 404 11.87 2.25 -23.21
C CYS A 404 12.66 3.39 -23.89
N SER A 405 12.85 3.34 -25.23
CA SER A 405 13.57 4.37 -25.96
C SER A 405 12.87 5.72 -26.01
N ARG A 406 11.54 5.74 -25.82
CA ARG A 406 10.70 6.94 -25.88
C ARG A 406 10.49 7.60 -24.52
N LEU A 407 10.84 6.93 -23.43
CA LEU A 407 10.68 7.43 -22.08
C LEU A 407 11.99 8.05 -21.54
N PRO A 408 11.89 9.04 -20.64
CA PRO A 408 13.04 9.65 -20.00
C PRO A 408 13.76 8.66 -19.07
N SER A 409 14.97 9.01 -18.64
CA SER A 409 15.85 8.16 -17.81
C SER A 409 16.01 8.69 -16.37
N TRP A 410 14.98 9.29 -15.79
CA TRP A 410 15.03 9.71 -14.38
C TRP A 410 14.75 8.51 -13.45
N GLU A 411 15.37 8.47 -12.27
CA GLU A 411 15.25 7.34 -11.35
C GLU A 411 14.14 7.55 -10.32
N ASN A 412 13.10 6.72 -10.35
CA ASN A 412 12.08 6.69 -9.30
C ASN A 412 12.53 5.84 -8.09
N ARG A 413 13.48 6.37 -7.32
CA ARG A 413 14.07 5.68 -6.15
C ARG A 413 13.02 5.30 -5.12
N GLY A 414 12.06 6.20 -4.88
CA GLY A 414 10.94 5.92 -3.99
C GLY A 414 10.13 4.71 -4.45
N LEU A 415 9.76 4.62 -5.74
CA LEU A 415 9.03 3.46 -6.27
C LEU A 415 9.82 2.16 -6.10
N PHE A 416 11.13 2.18 -6.36
CA PHE A 416 11.99 1.02 -6.13
C PHE A 416 11.92 0.54 -4.67
N LEU A 417 12.13 1.43 -3.70
CA LEU A 417 12.09 1.08 -2.27
C LEU A 417 10.71 0.59 -1.82
N ARG A 418 9.64 1.20 -2.36
CA ARG A 418 8.26 0.78 -2.09
C ARG A 418 7.98 -0.64 -2.59
N TRP A 419 8.47 -0.99 -3.78
CA TRP A 419 8.36 -2.35 -4.30
C TRP A 419 9.22 -3.35 -3.54
N ALA A 420 10.45 -3.01 -3.16
CA ALA A 420 11.29 -3.86 -2.31
C ALA A 420 10.58 -4.19 -0.97
N SER A 421 9.96 -3.17 -0.38
CA SER A 421 9.15 -3.29 0.84
C SER A 421 7.93 -4.19 0.64
N ALA A 422 7.16 -3.97 -0.43
CA ALA A 422 5.96 -4.77 -0.72
C ALA A 422 6.29 -6.24 -1.02
N LEU A 423 7.31 -6.50 -1.85
CA LEU A 423 7.72 -7.85 -2.24
C LEU A 423 8.12 -8.70 -1.03
N THR A 424 8.76 -8.10 -0.02
CA THR A 424 9.09 -8.79 1.23
C THR A 424 7.86 -9.37 1.91
N ASN A 425 6.75 -8.62 1.94
CA ASN A 425 5.50 -9.12 2.51
C ASN A 425 4.80 -10.11 1.57
N MET A 426 4.85 -9.88 0.26
CA MET A 426 4.26 -10.78 -0.72
C MET A 426 4.91 -12.17 -0.70
N GLU A 427 6.24 -12.23 -0.72
CA GLU A 427 7.03 -13.47 -0.64
C GLU A 427 6.76 -14.22 0.68
N ALA A 428 6.65 -13.47 1.78
CA ALA A 428 6.36 -14.04 3.07
C ALA A 428 4.94 -14.64 3.13
N VAL A 429 3.94 -13.96 2.57
CA VAL A 429 2.58 -14.52 2.45
C VAL A 429 2.55 -15.74 1.53
N LYS A 430 3.26 -15.71 0.39
CA LYS A 430 3.38 -16.86 -0.53
C LYS A 430 3.99 -18.10 0.16
N SER A 431 4.84 -17.90 1.18
CA SER A 431 5.42 -19.00 1.95
C SER A 431 4.45 -19.65 2.95
N ILE A 432 3.29 -19.04 3.23
CA ILE A 432 2.28 -19.62 4.13
C ILE A 432 1.55 -20.75 3.38
N PRO A 433 1.47 -21.97 3.94
CA PRO A 433 0.70 -23.05 3.33
C PRO A 433 -0.75 -22.64 3.09
N LYS A 434 -1.23 -22.82 1.85
CA LYS A 434 -2.57 -22.40 1.41
C LYS A 434 -3.70 -22.99 2.26
N THR A 435 -3.55 -24.24 2.71
CA THR A 435 -4.50 -24.90 3.61
C THR A 435 -4.65 -24.15 4.94
N ARG A 436 -3.53 -23.68 5.50
CA ARG A 436 -3.48 -22.91 6.75
C ARG A 436 -4.07 -21.51 6.57
N LEU A 437 -3.70 -20.82 5.49
CA LEU A 437 -4.27 -19.52 5.16
C LEU A 437 -5.79 -19.60 5.01
N ASN A 438 -6.29 -20.57 4.24
CA ASN A 438 -7.73 -20.75 4.04
C ASN A 438 -8.47 -21.13 5.33
N ALA A 439 -7.89 -22.03 6.14
CA ALA A 439 -8.46 -22.39 7.43
C ALA A 439 -8.63 -21.15 8.34
N PHE A 440 -7.59 -20.32 8.42
CA PHE A 440 -7.62 -19.09 9.21
C PHE A 440 -8.59 -18.04 8.66
N VAL A 441 -8.69 -17.92 7.34
CA VAL A 441 -9.52 -16.89 6.69
C VAL A 441 -11.01 -17.23 6.72
N SER A 442 -11.41 -18.46 6.39
CA SER A 442 -12.82 -18.80 6.15
C SER A 442 -13.36 -19.97 6.97
N SER A 443 -12.55 -20.75 7.69
CA SER A 443 -12.93 -22.01 8.37
C SER A 443 -13.61 -23.08 7.49
N VAL A 444 -13.78 -22.85 6.18
CA VAL A 444 -14.44 -23.80 5.27
C VAL A 444 -13.42 -24.82 4.75
N ARG A 445 -13.63 -26.10 5.05
CA ARG A 445 -12.98 -27.20 4.33
C ARG A 445 -13.48 -27.21 2.89
N ARG A 446 -12.61 -27.01 1.89
CA ARG A 446 -12.91 -27.52 0.54
C ARG A 446 -12.86 -29.04 0.64
N ASN A 447 -14.02 -29.72 0.55
CA ASN A 447 -14.05 -31.17 0.41
C ASN A 447 -13.24 -31.55 -0.85
N PRO A 448 -12.15 -32.32 -0.75
CA PRO A 448 -11.54 -32.89 -1.93
C PRO A 448 -12.60 -33.76 -2.64
N ARG A 449 -12.63 -33.72 -3.98
CA ARG A 449 -13.47 -34.63 -4.78
C ARG A 449 -13.21 -36.07 -4.30
N PRO A 450 -14.24 -36.95 -4.28
CA PRO A 450 -14.06 -38.33 -3.86
C PRO A 450 -13.17 -39.05 -4.88
N SER A 451 -11.86 -39.06 -4.66
CA SER A 451 -10.98 -40.07 -5.22
C SER A 451 -11.05 -41.26 -4.29
N THR A 452 -11.32 -42.43 -4.86
CA THR A 452 -11.25 -43.73 -4.19
C THR A 452 -9.86 -43.89 -3.56
N GLU A 453 -9.85 -44.05 -2.23
CA GLU A 453 -8.70 -44.03 -1.30
C GLU A 453 -8.22 -42.62 -0.86
N PRO A 454 -8.46 -42.24 0.42
CA PRO A 454 -7.88 -41.01 0.96
C PRO A 454 -6.38 -41.23 1.21
N PRO A 455 -5.48 -40.35 0.76
CA PRO A 455 -4.10 -40.36 1.21
C PRO A 455 -4.07 -40.15 2.73
N PRO A 456 -3.05 -40.68 3.44
CA PRO A 456 -2.90 -40.48 4.88
C PRO A 456 -2.93 -38.98 5.18
N VAL A 457 -3.95 -38.57 5.93
CA VAL A 457 -4.17 -37.18 6.32
C VAL A 457 -3.04 -36.80 7.29
N PRO A 458 -2.20 -35.81 6.96
CA PRO A 458 -1.07 -35.45 7.82
C PRO A 458 -1.55 -35.02 9.22
N PRO A 459 -0.79 -35.28 10.30
CA PRO A 459 -1.21 -35.00 11.68
C PRO A 459 -1.69 -33.56 11.94
N TRP A 460 -1.17 -32.56 11.21
CA TRP A 460 -1.58 -31.16 11.33
C TRP A 460 -3.00 -30.85 10.80
N CYS A 461 -3.59 -31.73 9.98
CA CYS A 461 -5.00 -31.63 9.58
C CYS A 461 -5.97 -32.06 10.69
N LEU A 462 -5.47 -32.65 11.79
CA LEU A 462 -6.25 -33.07 12.95
C LEU A 462 -6.15 -32.10 14.14
N ALA A 463 -5.27 -31.09 14.08
CA ALA A 463 -5.25 -30.01 15.07
C ALA A 463 -6.54 -29.17 14.97
N PRO A 464 -7.11 -28.67 16.09
CA PRO A 464 -8.27 -27.78 16.03
C PRO A 464 -7.92 -26.59 15.15
N LEU A 465 -8.77 -26.33 14.15
CA LEU A 465 -8.58 -25.19 13.25
C LEU A 465 -8.71 -23.90 14.06
N PRO A 466 -7.86 -22.90 13.83
CA PRO A 466 -8.09 -21.59 14.43
C PRO A 466 -9.47 -21.07 14.00
N PRO A 467 -10.18 -20.32 14.86
CA PRO A 467 -11.44 -19.71 14.46
C PRO A 467 -11.23 -18.82 13.23
N SER A 468 -12.24 -18.80 12.34
CA SER A 468 -12.21 -17.97 11.13
C SER A 468 -12.08 -16.51 11.51
N TRP A 469 -10.99 -15.87 11.10
CA TRP A 469 -10.77 -14.43 11.36
C TRP A 469 -11.93 -13.58 10.85
N VAL A 470 -12.46 -13.89 9.66
CA VAL A 470 -13.58 -13.13 9.08
C VAL A 470 -14.84 -13.28 9.94
N GLN A 471 -15.12 -14.49 10.44
CA GLN A 471 -16.30 -14.74 11.25
C GLN A 471 -16.17 -14.08 12.63
N GLU A 472 -15.02 -14.24 13.29
CA GLU A 472 -14.75 -13.62 14.60
C GLU A 472 -14.90 -12.09 14.57
N VAL A 473 -14.35 -11.44 13.54
CA VAL A 473 -14.49 -9.98 13.40
C VAL A 473 -15.94 -9.59 13.13
N ARG A 474 -16.69 -10.39 12.36
CA ARG A 474 -18.11 -10.14 12.07
C ARG A 474 -18.98 -10.29 13.31
N ASP A 475 -18.81 -11.38 14.05
CA ASP A 475 -19.55 -11.68 15.29
C ASP A 475 -19.30 -10.57 16.31
N ASN A 476 -18.02 -10.22 16.51
CA ASN A 476 -17.66 -9.13 17.40
C ASN A 476 -18.27 -7.78 16.99
N VAL A 477 -18.39 -7.47 15.70
CA VAL A 477 -19.10 -6.25 15.24
C VAL A 477 -20.61 -6.35 15.51
N GLN A 478 -21.21 -7.51 15.27
CA GLN A 478 -22.65 -7.73 15.49
C GLN A 478 -23.03 -7.66 16.97
N ASP A 479 -22.14 -8.13 17.86
CA ASP A 479 -22.29 -8.05 19.32
C ASP A 479 -22.31 -6.60 19.84
N LYS A 480 -21.89 -5.61 19.03
CA LYS A 480 -21.94 -4.19 19.38
C LYS A 480 -23.18 -3.46 18.87
N TRP A 481 -24.20 -4.19 18.43
CA TRP A 481 -25.51 -3.61 18.20
C TRP A 481 -26.02 -2.90 19.47
N PRO A 482 -26.62 -1.69 19.39
CA PRO A 482 -27.04 -0.98 18.18
C PRO A 482 -26.01 -0.03 17.55
N TYR A 483 -24.81 0.10 18.13
CA TYR A 483 -23.83 1.11 17.71
C TYR A 483 -23.02 0.74 16.48
N LEU A 484 -22.79 -0.55 16.24
CA LEU A 484 -22.12 -1.05 15.04
C LEU A 484 -23.01 -2.07 14.33
N SER A 485 -22.90 -2.11 13.01
CA SER A 485 -23.55 -3.14 12.18
C SER A 485 -22.73 -3.40 10.93
N LEU A 486 -22.85 -4.60 10.37
CA LEU A 486 -22.22 -4.94 9.10
C LEU A 486 -22.97 -4.28 7.95
N LEU A 487 -22.24 -3.87 6.91
CA LEU A 487 -22.88 -3.40 5.67
C LEU A 487 -23.64 -4.56 5.00
N PRO A 488 -24.96 -4.48 4.81
CA PRO A 488 -25.73 -5.53 4.16
C PRO A 488 -25.35 -5.67 2.68
N GLU A 489 -25.51 -6.88 2.15
CA GLU A 489 -25.32 -7.24 0.74
C GLU A 489 -24.01 -6.79 0.11
N GLN A 490 -23.13 -7.76 -0.07
CA GLN A 490 -21.94 -7.63 -0.88
C GLN A 490 -21.96 -8.79 -1.85
N ARG A 491 -22.00 -8.50 -3.16
CA ARG A 491 -21.57 -9.48 -4.12
C ARG A 491 -20.05 -9.63 -3.98
N THR A 492 -19.65 -10.46 -3.04
CA THR A 492 -18.34 -11.09 -3.10
C THR A 492 -18.35 -11.85 -4.43
N GLY A 493 -17.32 -11.72 -5.25
CA GLY A 493 -17.24 -12.45 -6.52
C GLY A 493 -17.38 -13.96 -6.30
N GLU A 494 -17.25 -14.75 -7.37
CA GLU A 494 -17.21 -16.21 -7.20
C GLU A 494 -16.20 -16.58 -6.09
N PRO A 495 -16.46 -17.58 -5.24
CA PRO A 495 -15.52 -18.01 -4.20
C PRO A 495 -14.15 -18.45 -4.74
N SER A 496 -14.03 -18.65 -6.05
CA SER A 496 -12.78 -18.88 -6.76
C SER A 496 -11.91 -17.62 -6.85
N ILE A 497 -12.49 -16.42 -6.72
CA ILE A 497 -11.80 -15.14 -6.87
C ILE A 497 -11.08 -14.77 -5.57
N ALA A 498 -11.78 -14.71 -4.44
CA ALA A 498 -11.26 -14.16 -3.19
C ALA A 498 -10.38 -15.17 -2.43
N VAL A 499 -9.33 -14.67 -1.75
CA VAL A 499 -8.49 -15.49 -0.85
C VAL A 499 -9.36 -16.20 0.19
N GLY A 500 -9.25 -17.52 0.29
CA GLY A 500 -10.05 -18.32 1.21
C GLY A 500 -11.54 -18.38 0.85
N GLY A 501 -11.94 -17.87 -0.32
CA GLY A 501 -13.31 -17.85 -0.82
C GLY A 501 -14.27 -16.90 -0.12
N VAL A 502 -13.75 -15.96 0.68
CA VAL A 502 -14.56 -15.00 1.45
C VAL A 502 -14.00 -13.58 1.32
N ASN A 503 -14.85 -12.58 1.54
CA ASN A 503 -14.38 -11.20 1.58
C ASN A 503 -13.62 -10.91 2.88
N THR A 504 -12.32 -10.65 2.74
CA THR A 504 -11.41 -10.29 3.84
C THR A 504 -11.43 -8.81 4.19
N VAL A 505 -12.37 -8.05 3.62
CA VAL A 505 -12.73 -6.69 4.02
C VAL A 505 -14.07 -6.79 4.74
N VAL A 506 -14.14 -6.29 5.98
CA VAL A 506 -15.36 -6.25 6.80
C VAL A 506 -15.81 -4.79 6.95
N PRO A 507 -16.77 -4.31 6.14
CA PRO A 507 -17.27 -2.95 6.25
C PRO A 507 -18.30 -2.81 7.36
N ILE A 508 -18.12 -1.77 8.16
CA ILE A 508 -18.85 -1.50 9.39
C ILE A 508 -19.57 -0.15 9.22
N VAL A 509 -20.88 -0.17 9.44
CA VAL A 509 -21.71 1.02 9.58
C VAL A 509 -21.66 1.42 11.06
N VAL A 510 -21.17 2.64 11.32
CA VAL A 510 -21.19 3.24 12.65
C VAL A 510 -22.51 3.94 12.85
N ARG A 511 -23.18 3.69 13.97
CA ARG A 511 -24.47 4.26 14.35
C ARG A 511 -24.35 4.99 15.68
N VAL A 512 -24.89 6.18 15.77
CA VAL A 512 -24.79 7.04 16.96
C VAL A 512 -26.18 7.39 17.49
N PRO A 513 -26.34 7.64 18.80
CA PRO A 513 -27.61 8.08 19.37
C PRO A 513 -28.17 9.31 18.65
N ARG A 514 -29.47 9.32 18.37
CA ARG A 514 -30.16 10.49 17.82
C ARG A 514 -30.25 11.59 18.86
N THR A 515 -30.22 12.84 18.40
CA THR A 515 -30.47 14.02 19.24
C THR A 515 -31.97 14.30 19.43
N SER A 516 -32.84 13.69 18.62
CA SER A 516 -34.31 13.79 18.71
C SER A 516 -34.94 12.43 18.99
N SER A 517 -36.02 12.40 19.77
CA SER A 517 -36.77 11.19 20.11
C SER A 517 -37.48 10.62 18.87
N GLU A 518 -37.00 9.45 18.46
CA GLU A 518 -37.44 8.57 17.36
C GLU A 518 -37.18 9.03 15.92
N GLY A 519 -36.62 8.11 15.14
CA GLY A 519 -36.45 8.24 13.71
C GLY A 519 -37.59 7.68 12.89
N PRO A 520 -37.63 7.96 11.58
CA PRO A 520 -38.61 7.35 10.67
C PRO A 520 -38.49 5.81 10.59
N ASP A 521 -37.38 5.23 11.07
CA ASP A 521 -37.12 3.80 11.15
C ASP A 521 -37.34 3.18 12.55
N GLY A 522 -37.80 3.98 13.54
CA GLY A 522 -38.05 3.52 14.91
C GLY A 522 -36.81 3.20 15.76
N ASN A 523 -35.60 3.35 15.21
CA ASN A 523 -34.36 3.09 15.94
C ASN A 523 -33.86 4.34 16.69
N PRO A 524 -33.37 4.20 17.95
CA PRO A 524 -32.80 5.32 18.70
C PRO A 524 -31.46 5.81 18.14
N GLU A 525 -30.77 5.01 17.33
CA GLU A 525 -29.52 5.37 16.65
C GLU A 525 -29.71 5.64 15.16
N VAL A 526 -28.82 6.47 14.60
CA VAL A 526 -28.74 6.77 13.16
C VAL A 526 -27.35 6.48 12.62
N ALA A 527 -27.26 5.99 11.38
CA ALA A 527 -25.99 5.78 10.70
C ALA A 527 -25.23 7.11 10.53
N LEU A 528 -23.94 7.10 10.86
CA LEU A 528 -23.12 8.29 10.89
C LEU A 528 -22.87 8.85 9.48
N GLY A 529 -23.12 10.14 9.32
CA GLY A 529 -22.89 10.84 8.05
C GLY A 529 -21.43 10.81 7.62
N TYR A 530 -21.14 10.91 6.31
CA TYR A 530 -19.76 10.77 5.81
C TYR A 530 -18.77 11.78 6.41
N GLU A 531 -19.13 13.06 6.57
CA GLU A 531 -18.22 14.06 7.17
C GLU A 531 -17.95 13.79 8.65
N ASP A 532 -18.99 13.45 9.41
CA ASP A 532 -18.84 13.03 10.80
C ASP A 532 -18.01 11.74 10.91
N LEU A 533 -18.13 10.83 9.94
CA LEU A 533 -17.32 9.61 9.89
C LEU A 533 -15.84 9.89 9.58
N ARG A 534 -15.51 10.97 8.86
CA ARG A 534 -14.11 11.42 8.70
C ARG A 534 -13.55 11.93 10.01
N LEU A 535 -14.34 12.69 10.77
CA LEU A 535 -13.97 13.11 12.12
C LEU A 535 -13.79 11.91 13.05
N PHE A 536 -14.71 10.95 13.00
CA PHE A 536 -14.65 9.70 13.75
C PHE A 536 -13.36 8.94 13.43
N HIS A 537 -13.04 8.75 12.15
CA HIS A 537 -11.82 8.08 11.71
C HIS A 537 -10.54 8.77 12.17
N ARG A 538 -10.51 10.11 12.19
CA ARG A 538 -9.40 10.86 12.77
C ARG A 538 -9.24 10.56 14.26
N LEU A 539 -10.31 10.70 15.03
CA LEU A 539 -10.30 10.45 16.49
C LEU A 539 -9.96 8.99 16.84
N LEU A 540 -10.25 8.04 15.95
CA LEU A 540 -9.90 6.64 16.12
C LEU A 540 -8.38 6.43 16.25
N SER A 541 -7.59 7.29 15.60
CA SER A 541 -6.12 7.29 15.69
C SER A 541 -5.54 7.98 16.92
N GLU A 542 -6.40 8.60 17.74
CA GLU A 542 -6.01 9.39 18.92
C GLU A 542 -6.33 8.67 20.23
N ASP A 543 -5.68 9.10 21.31
CA ASP A 543 -6.14 8.80 22.67
C ASP A 543 -7.33 9.70 22.97
N ILE A 544 -8.51 9.09 23.12
CA ILE A 544 -9.77 9.82 23.31
C ILE A 544 -10.19 9.91 24.77
N GLY A 545 -9.40 9.35 25.71
CA GLY A 545 -9.78 9.28 27.12
C GLY A 545 -10.10 10.64 27.74
N ARG A 546 -9.44 11.71 27.28
CA ARG A 546 -9.67 13.09 27.73
C ARG A 546 -11.05 13.66 27.42
N TYR A 547 -11.76 13.10 26.45
CA TYR A 547 -13.08 13.57 26.01
C TYR A 547 -14.22 12.77 26.64
N LEU A 548 -13.89 11.69 27.35
CA LEU A 548 -14.86 10.74 27.87
C LEU A 548 -15.03 10.91 29.39
N PRO A 549 -16.14 10.42 29.96
CA PRO A 549 -16.34 10.41 31.41
C PRO A 549 -15.21 9.68 32.16
N GLN A 550 -14.90 10.11 33.39
CA GLN A 550 -13.82 9.52 34.19
C GLN A 550 -14.20 8.18 34.83
N ASP A 551 -15.49 7.90 34.94
CA ASP A 551 -16.08 6.72 35.60
C ASP A 551 -16.34 5.54 34.64
N LEU A 552 -15.64 5.50 33.50
CA LEU A 552 -15.76 4.41 32.54
C LEU A 552 -15.37 3.04 33.12
N ALA A 553 -16.04 2.00 32.63
CA ALA A 553 -15.64 0.62 32.87
C ALA A 553 -14.18 0.40 32.42
N MET A 554 -13.50 -0.57 33.04
CA MET A 554 -12.08 -0.80 32.80
C MET A 554 -11.77 -1.13 31.31
N GLY A 555 -12.59 -1.96 30.68
CA GLY A 555 -12.46 -2.27 29.24
C GLY A 555 -12.64 -1.03 28.35
N ASP A 556 -13.58 -0.14 28.69
CA ASP A 556 -13.81 1.10 27.96
C ASP A 556 -12.63 2.08 28.11
N ARG A 557 -12.01 2.15 29.29
CA ARG A 557 -10.78 2.95 29.49
C ARG A 557 -9.63 2.43 28.62
N ALA A 558 -9.41 1.11 28.61
CA ALA A 558 -8.37 0.51 27.77
C ALA A 558 -8.62 0.79 26.28
N ALA A 559 -9.87 0.65 25.82
CA ALA A 559 -10.28 0.96 24.45
C ALA A 559 -10.10 2.45 24.10
N ALA A 560 -10.37 3.37 25.03
CA ALA A 560 -10.21 4.81 24.80
C ALA A 560 -8.76 5.23 24.53
N HIS A 561 -7.80 4.61 25.22
CA HIS A 561 -6.37 4.92 25.06
C HIS A 561 -5.74 4.25 23.82
N LEU A 562 -6.37 3.21 23.28
CA LEU A 562 -5.85 2.46 22.13
C LEU A 562 -5.81 3.35 20.89
N ARG A 563 -4.69 3.45 20.18
CA ARG A 563 -4.63 4.11 18.87
C ARG A 563 -4.89 3.09 17.77
N VAL A 564 -5.89 3.36 16.94
CA VAL A 564 -6.34 2.43 15.91
C VAL A 564 -6.27 3.10 14.54
N LEU A 565 -5.64 2.43 13.58
CA LEU A 565 -5.58 2.88 12.19
C LEU A 565 -6.30 1.87 11.29
N PHE A 566 -7.49 2.28 10.85
CA PHE A 566 -8.24 1.61 9.79
C PHE A 566 -8.09 2.34 8.46
N GLY A 567 -8.47 1.67 7.36
CA GLY A 567 -8.57 2.33 6.07
C GLY A 567 -9.55 3.51 6.10
N GLN A 568 -9.29 4.52 5.26
CA GLN A 568 -10.13 5.71 5.20
C GLN A 568 -11.62 5.37 5.00
N PRO A 569 -12.54 6.18 5.57
CA PRO A 569 -13.96 6.03 5.35
C PRO A 569 -14.31 6.06 3.87
N VAL A 570 -15.37 5.37 3.49
CA VAL A 570 -15.95 5.48 2.15
C VAL A 570 -17.39 5.88 2.21
N LYS A 571 -17.70 6.81 1.31
CA LYS A 571 -19.04 7.21 0.97
C LYS A 571 -19.69 6.16 0.08
N LEU A 572 -20.84 5.63 0.47
CA LEU A 572 -21.56 4.62 -0.30
C LEU A 572 -22.48 5.27 -1.33
N GLY A 573 -21.90 5.66 -2.47
CA GLY A 573 -22.65 6.27 -3.57
C GLY A 573 -23.33 7.58 -3.16
N GLY A 574 -24.67 7.61 -3.27
CA GLY A 574 -25.50 8.75 -2.89
C GLY A 574 -25.95 8.75 -1.42
N ALA A 575 -25.53 7.76 -0.63
CA ALA A 575 -25.96 7.64 0.76
C ALA A 575 -25.52 8.83 1.60
N SER A 576 -26.36 9.17 2.59
CA SER A 576 -26.04 10.18 3.60
C SER A 576 -24.94 9.71 4.55
N PHE A 577 -24.72 8.41 4.67
CA PHE A 577 -23.76 7.78 5.57
C PHE A 577 -22.56 7.16 4.83
N GLY A 578 -21.51 6.84 5.60
CA GLY A 578 -20.34 6.10 5.12
C GLY A 578 -20.06 4.85 5.92
N VAL A 579 -18.99 4.14 5.54
CA VAL A 579 -18.50 2.95 6.28
C VAL A 579 -17.01 3.05 6.59
N ILE A 580 -16.63 2.53 7.76
CA ILE A 580 -15.25 2.16 8.09
C ILE A 580 -15.06 0.66 7.84
N ARG A 581 -13.82 0.16 7.87
CA ARG A 581 -13.54 -1.24 7.55
C ARG A 581 -12.36 -1.76 8.34
N ILE A 582 -12.48 -3.00 8.76
CA ILE A 582 -11.37 -3.84 9.18
C ILE A 582 -11.03 -4.72 7.99
N ALA A 583 -9.78 -4.71 7.53
CA ALA A 583 -9.34 -5.57 6.44
C ALA A 583 -8.07 -6.33 6.81
N LEU A 584 -8.02 -7.60 6.42
CA LEU A 584 -6.87 -8.46 6.68
C LEU A 584 -5.63 -7.97 5.93
N GLY A 585 -4.46 -8.01 6.55
CA GLY A 585 -3.19 -7.60 5.92
C GLY A 585 -2.15 -8.71 5.96
N ALA A 586 -1.17 -8.62 5.06
CA ALA A 586 0.00 -9.48 5.10
C ALA A 586 0.76 -9.35 6.42
N ASP A 587 0.88 -8.14 6.97
CA ASP A 587 1.46 -7.89 8.29
C ASP A 587 0.72 -8.63 9.42
N MET A 588 -0.62 -8.66 9.37
CA MET A 588 -1.44 -9.43 10.31
C MET A 588 -1.18 -10.94 10.18
N LEU A 589 -1.05 -11.45 8.96
CA LEU A 589 -0.72 -12.87 8.71
C LEU A 589 0.68 -13.21 9.24
N MET A 590 1.65 -12.31 9.03
CA MET A 590 3.00 -12.48 9.55
C MET A 590 3.05 -12.42 11.08
N ASP A 591 2.29 -11.53 11.70
CA ASP A 591 2.17 -11.44 13.16
C ASP A 591 1.44 -12.65 13.76
N ALA A 592 0.50 -13.22 12.99
CA ALA A 592 -0.25 -14.41 13.37
C ALA A 592 0.56 -15.70 13.26
N PHE A 593 1.42 -15.84 12.24
CA PHE A 593 2.08 -17.10 11.91
C PHE A 593 3.61 -17.10 12.03
N CYS A 594 4.27 -15.95 12.19
CA CYS A 594 5.73 -15.86 12.06
C CYS A 594 6.45 -15.09 13.19
N ARG A 595 5.75 -14.45 14.14
CA ARG A 595 6.42 -13.82 15.30
C ARG A 595 6.72 -14.86 16.39
N GLY A 596 7.97 -15.30 16.45
CA GLY A 596 8.53 -16.05 17.58
C GLY A 596 8.74 -17.55 17.37
N ASP A 597 8.30 -18.10 16.24
CA ASP A 597 8.49 -19.52 15.94
C ASP A 597 9.69 -19.71 14.98
N PRO A 598 10.49 -20.78 15.15
CA PRO A 598 11.55 -21.14 14.22
C PRO A 598 11.01 -21.27 12.77
N PRO A 599 11.88 -21.20 11.74
CA PRO A 599 11.46 -21.38 10.35
C PRO A 599 10.55 -22.61 10.24
N LEU A 600 9.36 -22.38 9.70
CA LEU A 600 8.29 -23.37 9.64
C LEU A 600 8.77 -24.60 8.84
N SER A 601 9.01 -25.70 9.55
CA SER A 601 9.06 -27.04 8.99
C SER A 601 7.67 -27.68 9.11
N GLU A 602 7.41 -28.75 8.36
CA GLU A 602 6.17 -29.54 8.44
C GLU A 602 5.86 -30.05 9.87
N GLU A 603 6.86 -30.03 10.77
CA GLU A 603 6.78 -30.53 12.15
C GLU A 603 6.46 -29.45 13.21
N ASN A 604 6.55 -28.14 12.88
CA ASN A 604 6.50 -27.04 13.87
C ASN A 604 5.28 -26.10 13.73
N VAL A 605 4.11 -26.62 13.38
CA VAL A 605 2.87 -25.82 13.31
C VAL A 605 2.22 -25.74 14.71
N PRO A 606 2.08 -24.54 15.32
CA PRO A 606 1.39 -24.41 16.61
C PRO A 606 -0.11 -24.77 16.49
N ALA A 607 -0.63 -25.55 17.43
CA ALA A 607 -2.05 -25.83 17.57
C ALA A 607 -2.84 -24.58 17.98
N ALA A 608 -4.09 -24.46 17.53
CA ALA A 608 -4.96 -23.36 17.95
C ALA A 608 -5.26 -23.46 19.46
N GLY A 609 -4.86 -22.46 20.24
CA GLY A 609 -5.29 -22.32 21.64
C GLY A 609 -4.22 -22.08 22.69
N GLU A 610 -2.92 -22.13 22.37
CA GLU A 610 -1.85 -21.79 23.33
C GLU A 610 -1.18 -20.47 22.93
N GLY A 611 -1.62 -19.34 23.49
CA GLY A 611 -0.91 -18.04 23.55
C GLY A 611 -0.15 -17.53 22.31
N GLY A 612 -0.62 -17.87 21.11
CA GLY A 612 0.07 -17.62 19.84
C GLY A 612 -0.31 -16.31 19.14
N GLY A 613 0.32 -16.04 17.99
CA GLY A 613 0.11 -14.81 17.22
C GLY A 613 -1.34 -14.56 16.79
N VAL A 614 -2.10 -15.63 16.50
CA VAL A 614 -3.52 -15.57 16.14
C VAL A 614 -4.38 -15.02 17.29
N ALA A 615 -4.20 -15.50 18.53
CA ALA A 615 -4.98 -15.05 19.69
C ALA A 615 -4.75 -13.56 19.99
N ARG A 616 -3.49 -13.12 19.88
CA ARG A 616 -3.12 -11.70 19.99
C ARG A 616 -3.80 -10.85 18.92
N LEU A 617 -3.82 -11.31 17.67
CA LEU A 617 -4.47 -10.60 16.57
C LEU A 617 -5.98 -10.42 16.82
N LEU A 618 -6.68 -11.50 17.18
CA LEU A 618 -8.11 -11.47 17.48
C LEU A 618 -8.42 -10.59 18.70
N THR A 619 -7.57 -10.61 19.72
CA THR A 619 -7.70 -9.72 20.90
C THR A 619 -7.56 -8.25 20.51
N GLN A 620 -6.59 -7.91 19.65
CA GLN A 620 -6.44 -6.55 19.14
C GLN A 620 -7.65 -6.12 18.29
N ASP A 621 -8.20 -7.03 17.47
CA ASP A 621 -9.43 -6.78 16.70
C ASP A 621 -10.62 -6.51 17.64
N ARG A 622 -10.73 -7.28 18.72
CA ARG A 622 -11.75 -7.07 19.75
C ARG A 622 -11.69 -5.68 20.37
N LEU A 623 -10.52 -5.28 20.87
CA LEU A 623 -10.31 -3.98 21.47
C LEU A 623 -10.52 -2.82 20.48
N ALA A 624 -10.17 -3.00 19.20
CA ALA A 624 -10.39 -1.98 18.17
C ALA A 624 -11.88 -1.78 17.85
N VAL A 625 -12.67 -2.86 17.83
CA VAL A 625 -14.13 -2.81 17.69
C VAL A 625 -14.79 -2.24 18.94
N ASP A 626 -14.32 -2.61 20.14
CA ASP A 626 -14.77 -2.03 21.41
C ASP A 626 -14.57 -0.51 21.42
N LYS A 627 -13.40 -0.03 20.97
CA LYS A 627 -13.15 1.40 20.82
C LYS A 627 -14.15 2.07 19.87
N CYS A 628 -14.44 1.45 18.74
CA CYS A 628 -15.41 2.00 17.79
C CYS A 628 -16.82 2.09 18.40
N ALA A 629 -17.26 1.08 19.15
CA ALA A 629 -18.55 1.09 19.84
C ALA A 629 -18.58 2.16 20.95
N LEU A 630 -17.52 2.28 21.74
CA LEU A 630 -17.35 3.33 22.76
C LEU A 630 -17.45 4.72 22.16
N MET A 631 -16.74 4.96 21.05
CA MET A 631 -16.78 6.23 20.34
C MET A 631 -18.17 6.56 19.80
N ALA A 632 -18.87 5.56 19.27
CA ALA A 632 -20.22 5.72 18.74
C ALA A 632 -21.23 6.06 19.86
N ARG A 633 -21.13 5.37 21.00
CA ARG A 633 -21.95 5.61 22.21
C ARG A 633 -21.79 7.03 22.75
N HIS A 634 -20.57 7.57 22.77
CA HIS A 634 -20.25 8.90 23.29
C HIS A 634 -19.97 9.94 22.19
N TRP A 635 -20.54 9.74 20.99
CA TRP A 635 -20.20 10.56 19.84
C TRP A 635 -20.42 12.07 20.04
N HIS A 636 -21.47 12.46 20.78
CA HIS A 636 -21.76 13.85 21.08
C HIS A 636 -20.60 14.55 21.83
N LEU A 637 -20.07 13.92 22.89
CA LEU A 637 -18.93 14.45 23.66
C LEU A 637 -17.67 14.57 22.79
N LEU A 638 -17.41 13.54 21.99
CA LEU A 638 -16.25 13.51 21.11
C LEU A 638 -16.32 14.58 20.03
N LYS A 639 -17.50 14.77 19.43
CA LYS A 639 -17.72 15.79 18.41
C LYS A 639 -17.56 17.19 18.98
N GLU A 640 -18.20 17.48 20.10
CA GLU A 640 -18.08 18.78 20.78
C GLU A 640 -16.63 19.06 21.20
N GLY A 641 -15.99 18.14 21.91
CA GLY A 641 -14.61 18.28 22.39
C GLY A 641 -13.58 18.40 21.27
N ALA A 642 -13.82 17.78 20.12
CA ALA A 642 -12.97 17.91 18.95
C ALA A 642 -13.16 19.23 18.19
N THR A 643 -14.35 19.83 18.24
CA THR A 643 -14.65 21.12 17.59
C THR A 643 -14.31 22.33 18.46
N GLY A 644 -14.21 22.18 19.78
CA GLY A 644 -13.95 23.25 20.74
C GLY A 644 -12.47 23.58 21.02
N VAL A 645 -11.51 22.85 20.44
CA VAL A 645 -10.06 23.05 20.69
C VAL A 645 -9.40 23.69 19.46
N PRO A 646 -8.81 24.91 19.57
CA PRO A 646 -8.08 25.52 18.46
C PRO A 646 -6.83 24.72 18.10
N ALA A 647 -6.54 24.60 16.80
CA ALA A 647 -5.45 23.80 16.25
C ALA A 647 -4.02 24.22 16.68
N SER A 648 -3.88 25.32 17.43
CA SER A 648 -2.62 25.96 17.83
C SER A 648 -2.15 25.63 19.26
N GLU A 649 -2.90 24.87 20.06
CA GLU A 649 -2.39 24.46 21.37
C GLU A 649 -1.26 23.42 21.24
N PRO A 650 -0.13 23.60 21.96
CA PRO A 650 0.95 22.62 21.96
C PRO A 650 0.41 21.28 22.46
N ARG A 651 0.54 20.24 21.63
CA ARG A 651 0.24 18.86 22.05
C ARG A 651 1.06 18.55 23.30
N PRO A 652 0.45 18.17 24.43
CA PRO A 652 1.18 17.98 25.67
C PRO A 652 2.19 16.82 25.50
N LYS A 653 3.40 17.02 26.04
CA LYS A 653 4.34 15.92 26.26
C LYS A 653 3.69 14.95 27.23
N ASN A 654 3.32 13.77 26.74
CA ASN A 654 2.65 12.71 27.51
C ASN A 654 3.47 12.31 28.75
N LYS A 655 3.11 12.79 29.94
CA LYS A 655 3.52 12.15 31.20
C LYS A 655 2.51 11.04 31.52
N LEU A 656 2.87 9.81 31.20
CA LEU A 656 2.20 8.64 31.75
C LEU A 656 2.68 8.49 33.21
N CYS A 657 1.82 8.63 34.21
CA CYS A 657 2.17 8.24 35.58
C CYS A 657 2.00 6.71 35.67
N LEU A 658 3.10 6.00 35.87
CA LEU A 658 3.17 4.53 36.05
C LEU A 658 2.23 4.02 37.17
N GLU A 659 1.86 4.88 38.11
CA GLU A 659 0.97 4.56 39.24
C GLU A 659 -0.49 4.30 38.83
N THR A 660 -0.99 4.93 37.75
CA THR A 660 -2.39 4.77 37.32
C THR A 660 -2.64 3.44 36.59
N LEU A 661 -1.59 2.83 36.01
CA LEU A 661 -1.63 1.53 35.31
C LEU A 661 -1.40 0.33 36.24
N ALA A 662 -0.82 0.55 37.43
CA ALA A 662 -0.51 -0.51 38.40
C ALA A 662 -1.73 -0.96 39.24
N MET A 663 -2.82 -0.17 39.27
CA MET A 663 -4.03 -0.50 40.04
C MET A 663 -4.98 -1.50 39.35
N THR A 664 -4.62 -1.99 38.17
CA THR A 664 -5.50 -2.62 37.17
C THR A 664 -5.23 -4.12 36.99
N VAL A 665 -5.18 -4.91 38.07
CA VAL A 665 -4.68 -6.32 38.02
C VAL A 665 -5.73 -7.38 38.39
N LYS A 666 -6.94 -7.02 38.87
CA LYS A 666 -7.86 -8.05 39.42
C LYS A 666 -8.79 -8.74 38.42
N ASP A 667 -9.12 -8.14 37.27
CA ASP A 667 -10.16 -8.67 36.36
C ASP A 667 -9.67 -8.93 34.92
N MET A 668 -8.37 -8.78 34.63
CA MET A 668 -7.82 -9.08 33.30
C MET A 668 -7.40 -10.55 33.20
N SER A 669 -7.61 -11.15 32.02
CA SER A 669 -6.98 -12.43 31.72
C SER A 669 -5.45 -12.28 31.71
N LYS A 670 -4.73 -13.36 32.01
CA LYS A 670 -3.25 -13.36 32.05
C LYS A 670 -2.62 -12.93 30.72
N GLU A 671 -3.31 -13.11 29.59
CA GLU A 671 -2.82 -12.71 28.26
C GLU A 671 -3.01 -11.21 27.99
N GLU A 672 -4.12 -10.62 28.43
CA GLU A 672 -4.35 -9.17 28.32
C GLU A 672 -3.36 -8.37 29.16
N LEU A 673 -3.01 -8.88 30.35
CA LEU A 673 -1.98 -8.30 31.23
C LEU A 673 -0.61 -8.28 30.55
N ARG A 674 -0.19 -9.40 29.93
CA ARG A 674 1.09 -9.50 29.21
C ARG A 674 1.15 -8.58 27.99
N LEU A 675 0.03 -8.37 27.29
CA LEU A 675 -0.04 -7.46 26.15
C LEU A 675 0.12 -6.00 26.59
N LEU A 676 -0.53 -5.63 27.70
CA LEU A 676 -0.40 -4.30 28.31
C LEU A 676 1.04 -4.03 28.76
N GLU A 677 1.66 -5.00 29.44
CA GLU A 677 3.07 -4.96 29.85
C GLU A 677 4.02 -4.81 28.65
N GLY A 678 3.77 -5.52 27.55
CA GLY A 678 4.55 -5.43 26.32
C GLY A 678 4.45 -4.06 25.62
N LEU A 679 3.26 -3.46 25.59
CA LEU A 679 3.03 -2.12 25.05
C LEU A 679 3.69 -1.02 25.91
N VAL A 680 3.67 -1.19 27.24
CA VAL A 680 4.37 -0.29 28.18
C VAL A 680 5.89 -0.41 28.05
N ALA A 681 6.43 -1.63 27.94
CA ALA A 681 7.86 -1.88 27.77
C ALA A 681 8.41 -1.43 26.40
N ALA A 682 7.58 -1.42 25.35
CA ALA A 682 7.94 -0.83 24.07
C ALA A 682 8.10 0.69 24.17
N ARG A 683 7.24 1.36 24.97
CA ARG A 683 7.25 2.81 25.16
C ARG A 683 8.34 3.30 26.11
N GLN A 684 8.74 2.51 27.10
CA GLN A 684 9.92 2.82 27.93
C GLN A 684 11.22 2.81 27.12
N ARG A 685 11.33 1.98 26.07
CA ARG A 685 12.51 1.94 25.20
C ARG A 685 12.64 3.17 24.30
N GLU A 686 11.55 3.87 23.98
CA GLU A 686 11.57 5.15 23.25
C GLU A 686 11.93 6.37 24.12
N LEU A 687 11.81 6.27 25.44
CA LEU A 687 12.25 7.34 26.35
C LEU A 687 13.75 7.26 26.67
N LEU A 688 14.42 6.18 26.24
CA LEU A 688 15.84 5.88 26.50
C LEU A 688 16.72 5.93 25.23
N VAL A 689 16.13 6.21 24.05
CA VAL A 689 16.81 6.49 22.77
C VAL A 689 16.47 7.93 22.39
#